data_AF-A0A8S4FEU6-F1
#
_entry.id   AF-A0A8S4FEU6-F1
#
_cell.length_a   1.000
_cell.length_b   1.000
_cell.length_c   1.000
_cell.angle_alpha   90.00
_cell.angle_beta   90.00
_cell.angle_gamma   90.00
#
_symmetry.space_group_name_H-M   'P 1'
#
loop_
_entity.id
_entity.type
_entity.pdbx_description
1 polymer ?
#
loop_
_entity_poly.entity_id
_entity_poly.type
_entity_poly.pdbx_seq_one_letter_code
_entity_poly.pdbx_strand_id
1 'polypeptide(L)'
;MPWSSLVDVVSERRLYPLAEQAPAGMTAARRALNQLHQQLARDGYCESYVDQLDHDVLAVTRHHPRSRRSVIVVAYTAFSPPAPGARRRPPALRVPGRLLDVLLEAELRDAAPAPAPPAAAELLLAPVTHELWMQQHVPLANSAMVEGAAVEGDDTLVTFRELRPGSVLVLRVAPPAAAAAALRELAAPALLQPFRDALRPLSLVELNALLYRCEAEERAAGGGAYHVPGHGALVYAGLAGAGALLADAAARQDLAHPLAQHLRAGDWLAEHLAGRLAREPALRAAGGALGAALAPVARLPRYLVPCYFERVAGAAARLAARAALARMSRWVRGGCSLTRALALTSVQLVGAVPGADLPPASPALPPPRPPVPAPTLSAGLPHFAVGYMRCWGRDTFIALPGLLLLPGRHAEARWLLLGFAAAARHGLLPNLLNGGAGARYNCRDAAWWWLRALQLYCDHVPDGYQILNEPVSRLFPTDESPPAPPGAADQPLQDVAQEILNRHFQGVVFRERDAGRGIDAHMTERGFTVALGVHPETGFPFGGNDANAGTWMDKMGSSEAAGTRGRPATPRDGSAVELVALAHAAARWLQRAHAAGRYRHAGVARPPPAAAAWTWAQWAERIERHFERSFWVGAESGAGEARPDLVHRRLMYKDSVGASQPWADYQLRCNYVVAMAVSPALFHAAHARAALDTARRLLLGPLGLKTLDPDDWAYAGDYDNDNNSTDPKVRVTTTTITIKRIITIIKSFFSSKYNKETYVVYMTFT
;
A
#
# COMPACT_ATOMS: atom_id res chain seq x y z
N MET A 1 -21.16 3.01 -58.64
CA MET A 1 -20.97 2.46 -60.00
C MET A 1 -20.96 0.95 -59.87
N PRO A 2 -21.94 0.22 -60.43
CA PRO A 2 -21.79 -1.21 -60.59
C PRO A 2 -20.71 -1.48 -61.65
N TRP A 3 -19.74 -2.32 -61.32
CA TRP A 3 -18.75 -2.85 -62.26
C TRP A 3 -18.95 -4.37 -62.29
N SER A 4 -19.05 -4.97 -63.47
CA SER A 4 -19.25 -6.43 -63.61
C SER A 4 -17.95 -7.23 -63.42
N SER A 5 -16.80 -6.57 -63.51
CA SER A 5 -15.47 -7.15 -63.31
C SER A 5 -14.52 -6.15 -62.67
N LEU A 6 -13.41 -6.64 -62.10
CA LEU A 6 -12.31 -5.80 -61.67
C LEU A 6 -11.76 -5.04 -62.88
N VAL A 7 -11.45 -3.75 -62.71
CA VAL A 7 -10.85 -2.92 -63.74
C VAL A 7 -9.38 -3.29 -63.88
N ASP A 8 -8.96 -3.68 -65.09
CA ASP A 8 -7.55 -3.91 -65.39
C ASP A 8 -6.83 -2.57 -65.55
N VAL A 9 -5.98 -2.25 -64.57
CA VAL A 9 -5.24 -0.98 -64.50
C VAL A 9 -4.22 -0.77 -65.62
N VAL A 10 -3.90 -1.81 -66.40
CA VAL A 10 -2.94 -1.76 -67.51
C VAL A 10 -3.65 -1.68 -68.87
N SER A 11 -4.70 -2.48 -69.06
CA SER A 11 -5.33 -2.66 -70.37
C SER A 11 -6.62 -1.87 -70.57
N GLU A 12 -7.29 -1.43 -69.50
CA GLU A 12 -8.53 -0.67 -69.60
C GLU A 12 -8.29 0.76 -70.09
N ARG A 13 -9.02 1.17 -71.13
CA ARG A 13 -8.91 2.51 -71.73
C ARG A 13 -10.22 3.29 -71.74
N ARG A 14 -11.33 2.66 -71.32
CA ARG A 14 -12.65 3.31 -71.25
C ARG A 14 -12.70 4.29 -70.08
N LEU A 15 -13.38 5.41 -70.26
CA LEU A 15 -13.55 6.44 -69.23
C LEU A 15 -14.65 6.08 -68.25
N TYR A 16 -14.59 6.61 -67.03
CA TYR A 16 -15.72 6.52 -66.11
C TYR A 16 -16.88 7.41 -66.59
N PRO A 17 -18.14 6.96 -66.46
CA PRO A 17 -19.29 7.75 -66.85
C PRO A 17 -19.43 8.95 -65.92
N LEU A 18 -19.87 10.09 -66.47
CA LEU A 18 -20.24 11.25 -65.66
C LEU A 18 -21.46 10.91 -64.78
N ALA A 19 -21.65 11.64 -63.68
CA ALA A 19 -22.71 11.35 -62.70
C ALA A 19 -24.12 11.32 -63.31
N GLU A 20 -24.36 12.13 -64.35
CA GLU A 20 -25.62 12.21 -65.10
C GLU A 20 -25.85 11.01 -66.03
N GLN A 21 -24.78 10.31 -66.39
CA GLN A 21 -24.75 9.16 -67.30
C GLN A 21 -24.68 7.82 -66.56
N ALA A 22 -24.41 7.87 -65.26
CA ALA A 22 -24.17 6.69 -64.43
C ALA A 22 -25.48 6.20 -63.77
N PRO A 23 -25.73 4.87 -63.73
CA PRO A 23 -26.82 4.34 -62.93
C PRO A 23 -26.58 4.65 -61.45
N ALA A 24 -27.63 5.10 -60.76
CA ALA A 24 -27.56 5.60 -59.38
C ALA A 24 -26.92 4.58 -58.42
N GLY A 25 -27.17 3.28 -58.62
CA GLY A 25 -26.61 2.18 -57.84
C GLY A 25 -26.72 2.43 -56.33
N MET A 26 -25.63 2.22 -55.60
CA MET A 26 -25.57 2.46 -54.14
C MET A 26 -25.25 3.91 -53.74
N THR A 27 -25.22 4.87 -54.67
CA THR A 27 -24.74 6.24 -54.40
C THR A 27 -25.58 6.95 -53.34
N ALA A 28 -26.90 6.79 -53.39
CA ALA A 28 -27.83 7.36 -52.41
C ALA A 28 -27.62 6.75 -51.01
N ALA A 29 -27.53 5.42 -50.89
CA ALA A 29 -27.22 4.75 -49.64
C ALA A 29 -25.84 5.16 -49.08
N ARG A 30 -24.81 5.24 -49.93
CA ARG A 30 -23.47 5.69 -49.51
C ARG A 30 -23.48 7.13 -49.00
N ARG A 31 -24.24 8.03 -49.64
CA ARG A 31 -24.41 9.41 -49.17
C ARG A 31 -25.06 9.44 -47.79
N ALA A 32 -26.17 8.71 -47.59
CA ALA A 32 -26.87 8.65 -46.29
C ALA A 32 -25.96 8.07 -45.18
N LEU A 33 -25.27 6.96 -45.44
CA LEU A 33 -24.35 6.34 -44.49
C LEU A 33 -23.15 7.25 -44.17
N ASN A 34 -22.59 7.96 -45.17
CA ASN A 34 -21.50 8.91 -44.94
C ASN A 34 -21.95 10.11 -44.09
N GLN A 35 -23.15 10.65 -44.36
CA GLN A 35 -23.72 11.74 -43.56
C GLN A 35 -23.95 11.30 -42.12
N LEU A 36 -24.53 10.11 -41.91
CA LEU A 36 -24.70 9.52 -40.59
C LEU A 36 -23.35 9.30 -39.90
N HIS A 37 -22.36 8.76 -40.61
CA HIS A 37 -21.02 8.56 -40.05
C HIS A 37 -20.39 9.87 -39.59
N GLN A 38 -20.46 10.92 -40.41
CA GLN A 38 -19.98 12.27 -40.07
C GLN A 38 -20.72 12.84 -38.86
N GLN A 39 -22.05 12.67 -38.80
CA GLN A 39 -22.85 13.11 -37.67
C GLN A 39 -22.43 12.38 -36.39
N LEU A 40 -22.38 11.04 -36.40
CA LEU A 40 -22.00 10.25 -35.23
C LEU A 40 -20.59 10.58 -34.74
N ALA A 41 -19.66 10.84 -35.66
CA ALA A 41 -18.31 11.28 -35.31
C ALA A 41 -18.31 12.68 -34.65
N ARG A 42 -19.06 13.65 -35.21
CA ARG A 42 -19.21 15.00 -34.64
C ARG A 42 -19.89 14.97 -33.27
N ASP A 43 -20.90 14.12 -33.11
CA ASP A 43 -21.66 13.96 -31.88
C ASP A 43 -20.91 13.13 -30.82
N GLY A 44 -19.73 12.57 -31.15
CA GLY A 44 -18.85 11.90 -30.19
C GLY A 44 -19.14 10.42 -29.94
N TYR A 45 -19.81 9.73 -30.87
CA TYR A 45 -20.02 8.28 -30.79
C TYR A 45 -18.70 7.54 -31.08
N CYS A 46 -17.97 7.12 -30.04
CA CYS A 46 -16.61 6.60 -30.16
C CYS A 46 -16.39 5.18 -29.60
N GLU A 47 -17.41 4.58 -29.00
CA GLU A 47 -17.35 3.18 -28.55
C GLU A 47 -18.05 2.30 -29.59
N SER A 48 -17.55 1.10 -29.82
CA SER A 48 -18.10 0.17 -30.81
C SER A 48 -18.19 -1.25 -30.29
N TYR A 49 -19.21 -1.96 -30.76
CA TYR A 49 -19.41 -3.38 -30.53
C TYR A 49 -19.85 -4.04 -31.84
N VAL A 50 -19.26 -5.18 -32.17
CA VAL A 50 -19.59 -5.94 -33.38
C VAL A 50 -20.09 -7.30 -32.93
N ASP A 51 -21.27 -7.67 -33.42
CA ASP A 51 -21.90 -8.96 -33.18
C ASP A 51 -22.15 -9.67 -34.50
N GLN A 52 -21.86 -10.97 -34.54
CA GLN A 52 -22.15 -11.82 -35.68
C GLN A 52 -23.34 -12.69 -35.31
N LEU A 53 -24.53 -12.29 -35.76
CA LEU A 53 -25.79 -12.96 -35.42
C LEU A 53 -25.88 -14.35 -36.04
N ASP A 54 -25.38 -14.48 -37.28
CA ASP A 54 -25.10 -15.75 -37.94
C ASP A 54 -24.03 -15.57 -39.02
N HIS A 55 -23.81 -16.58 -39.86
CA HIS A 55 -22.80 -16.56 -40.92
C HIS A 55 -22.91 -15.33 -41.85
N ASP A 56 -24.12 -14.87 -42.17
CA ASP A 56 -24.34 -13.80 -43.15
C ASP A 56 -24.82 -12.48 -42.53
N VAL A 57 -25.18 -12.45 -41.25
CA VAL A 57 -25.79 -11.28 -40.62
C VAL A 57 -24.86 -10.71 -39.55
N LEU A 58 -24.45 -9.46 -39.77
CA LEU A 58 -23.58 -8.70 -38.86
C LEU A 58 -24.35 -7.52 -38.25
N ALA A 59 -24.15 -7.28 -36.96
CA ALA A 59 -24.65 -6.10 -36.27
C ALA A 59 -23.47 -5.26 -35.75
N VAL A 60 -23.32 -4.03 -36.23
CA VAL A 60 -22.29 -3.08 -35.81
C VAL A 60 -22.93 -1.97 -35.02
N THR A 61 -22.63 -1.90 -33.74
CA THR A 61 -23.14 -0.89 -32.82
C THR A 61 -22.10 0.20 -32.58
N ARG A 62 -22.51 1.47 -32.64
CA ARG A 62 -21.74 2.61 -32.13
C ARG A 62 -22.47 3.25 -30.95
N HIS A 63 -21.77 3.49 -29.85
CA HIS A 63 -22.31 4.11 -28.65
C HIS A 63 -21.73 5.51 -28.42
N HIS A 64 -22.58 6.40 -27.90
CA HIS A 64 -22.15 7.67 -27.32
C HIS A 64 -21.77 7.47 -25.85
N PRO A 65 -20.53 7.73 -25.42
CA PRO A 65 -20.01 7.29 -24.12
C PRO A 65 -20.69 7.95 -22.90
N ARG A 66 -21.35 9.11 -23.09
CA ARG A 66 -22.03 9.83 -22.00
C ARG A 66 -23.52 9.53 -21.92
N SER A 67 -24.22 9.67 -23.05
CA SER A 67 -25.67 9.46 -23.10
C SER A 67 -26.07 8.00 -23.26
N ARG A 68 -25.11 7.12 -23.60
CA ARG A 68 -25.31 5.69 -23.90
C ARG A 68 -26.39 5.44 -24.96
N ARG A 69 -26.67 6.44 -25.79
CA ARG A 69 -27.43 6.27 -27.04
C ARG A 69 -26.59 5.47 -28.01
N SER A 70 -27.25 4.65 -28.81
CA SER A 70 -26.60 3.73 -29.74
C SER A 70 -27.21 3.86 -31.12
N VAL A 71 -26.37 3.66 -32.13
CA VAL A 71 -26.81 3.42 -33.51
C VAL A 71 -26.27 2.07 -33.94
N ILE A 72 -27.16 1.20 -34.42
CA ILE A 72 -26.85 -0.18 -34.76
C ILE A 72 -27.10 -0.37 -36.25
N VAL A 73 -26.08 -0.81 -36.98
CA VAL A 73 -26.19 -1.21 -38.38
C VAL A 73 -26.31 -2.73 -38.43
N VAL A 74 -27.44 -3.25 -38.88
CA VAL A 74 -27.64 -4.67 -39.20
C VAL A 74 -27.44 -4.84 -40.69
N ALA A 75 -26.42 -5.60 -41.09
CA ALA A 75 -26.10 -5.88 -42.47
C ALA A 75 -26.34 -7.37 -42.75
N TYR A 76 -27.33 -7.68 -43.59
CA TYR A 76 -27.46 -9.01 -44.17
C TYR A 76 -26.57 -9.05 -45.42
N THR A 77 -25.43 -9.69 -45.29
CA THR A 77 -24.38 -9.76 -46.31
C THR A 77 -24.76 -10.68 -47.47
N ALA A 78 -24.06 -10.53 -48.59
CA ALA A 78 -24.11 -11.40 -49.75
C ALA A 78 -22.68 -11.80 -50.15
N PHE A 79 -22.05 -12.66 -49.34
CA PHE A 79 -20.67 -13.14 -49.61
C PHE A 79 -20.57 -13.97 -50.90
N SER A 80 -21.67 -14.58 -51.32
CA SER A 80 -21.83 -15.27 -52.61
C SER A 80 -23.06 -14.71 -53.34
N PRO A 81 -23.11 -14.81 -54.69
CA PRO A 81 -24.28 -14.39 -55.46
C PRO A 81 -25.55 -15.10 -54.94
N PRO A 82 -26.56 -14.36 -54.48
CA PRO A 82 -27.78 -14.96 -53.96
C PRO A 82 -28.60 -15.58 -55.09
N ALA A 83 -29.36 -16.65 -54.78
CA ALA A 83 -30.34 -17.17 -55.73
C ALA A 83 -31.40 -16.10 -56.06
N PRO A 84 -31.94 -16.05 -57.29
CA PRO A 84 -32.98 -15.10 -57.64
C PRO A 84 -34.17 -15.19 -56.68
N GLY A 85 -34.61 -14.05 -56.13
CA GLY A 85 -35.70 -14.02 -55.17
C GLY A 85 -35.39 -14.56 -53.76
N ALA A 86 -34.13 -14.92 -53.46
CA ALA A 86 -33.76 -15.45 -52.15
C ALA A 86 -34.13 -14.48 -51.02
N ARG A 87 -34.98 -14.95 -50.11
CA ARG A 87 -35.35 -14.26 -48.88
C ARG A 87 -35.22 -15.23 -47.71
N ARG A 88 -34.73 -14.74 -46.57
CA ARG A 88 -34.84 -15.46 -45.30
C ARG A 88 -35.02 -14.47 -44.17
N ARG A 89 -35.57 -14.96 -43.08
CA ARG A 89 -35.67 -14.20 -41.83
C ARG A 89 -34.30 -14.22 -41.12
N PRO A 90 -33.66 -13.06 -40.88
CA PRO A 90 -32.48 -13.00 -40.03
C PRO A 90 -32.80 -13.42 -38.58
N PRO A 91 -31.80 -13.88 -37.81
CA PRO A 91 -31.95 -14.08 -36.37
C PRO A 91 -32.43 -12.79 -35.69
N ALA A 92 -33.29 -12.92 -34.68
CA ALA A 92 -33.74 -11.77 -33.91
C ALA A 92 -32.55 -11.09 -33.21
N LEU A 93 -32.57 -9.76 -33.16
CA LEU A 93 -31.51 -8.98 -32.52
C LEU A 93 -31.98 -8.50 -31.15
N ARG A 94 -31.24 -8.87 -30.10
CA ARG A 94 -31.44 -8.33 -28.75
C ARG A 94 -30.58 -7.09 -28.58
N VAL A 95 -31.22 -5.92 -28.37
CA VAL A 95 -30.52 -4.64 -28.18
C VAL A 95 -30.72 -4.12 -26.75
N PRO A 96 -29.64 -3.74 -26.05
CA PRO A 96 -29.80 -3.12 -24.74
C PRO A 96 -30.43 -1.73 -24.86
N GLY A 97 -31.59 -1.54 -24.23
CA GLY A 97 -32.33 -0.29 -24.19
C GLY A 97 -33.68 -0.31 -24.93
N ARG A 98 -34.09 0.86 -25.41
CA ARG A 98 -35.36 1.11 -26.10
C ARG A 98 -35.09 1.51 -27.53
N LEU A 99 -35.57 0.69 -28.47
CA LEU A 99 -35.57 1.02 -29.88
C LEU A 99 -36.48 2.23 -30.12
N LEU A 100 -35.97 3.26 -30.81
CA LEU A 100 -36.69 4.50 -31.05
C LEU A 100 -37.28 4.53 -32.46
N ASP A 101 -36.42 4.43 -33.47
CA ASP A 101 -36.76 4.57 -34.88
C ASP A 101 -35.77 3.82 -35.77
N VAL A 102 -36.14 3.67 -37.05
CA VAL A 102 -35.27 3.20 -38.11
C VAL A 102 -34.69 4.41 -38.83
N LEU A 103 -33.38 4.59 -38.78
CA LEU A 103 -32.70 5.71 -39.46
C LEU A 103 -32.58 5.49 -40.96
N LEU A 104 -32.36 4.24 -41.36
CA LEU A 104 -32.21 3.83 -42.74
C LEU A 104 -32.62 2.37 -42.85
N GLU A 105 -33.44 2.04 -43.83
CA GLU A 105 -33.63 0.67 -44.30
C GLU A 105 -33.40 0.67 -45.81
N ALA A 106 -32.56 -0.26 -46.28
CA ALA A 106 -32.13 -0.32 -47.67
C ALA A 106 -31.94 -1.77 -48.14
N GLU A 107 -32.40 -2.08 -49.34
CA GLU A 107 -32.36 -3.41 -49.95
C GLU A 107 -31.93 -3.27 -51.42
N LEU A 108 -31.04 -4.14 -51.88
CA LEU A 108 -30.78 -4.30 -53.31
C LEU A 108 -31.82 -5.27 -53.88
N ARG A 109 -32.63 -4.79 -54.83
CA ARG A 109 -33.70 -5.57 -55.48
C ARG A 109 -33.29 -5.87 -56.91
N ASP A 110 -33.78 -6.98 -57.45
CA ASP A 110 -33.56 -7.32 -58.86
C ASP A 110 -34.09 -6.17 -59.74
N ALA A 111 -33.24 -5.64 -60.62
CA ALA A 111 -33.63 -4.58 -61.55
C ALA A 111 -34.48 -5.17 -62.68
N ALA A 112 -35.37 -4.36 -63.28
CA ALA A 112 -36.00 -4.76 -64.52
C ALA A 112 -34.92 -4.98 -65.61
N PRO A 113 -35.08 -5.96 -66.51
CA PRO A 113 -34.08 -6.23 -67.55
C PRO A 113 -33.91 -4.99 -68.43
N ALA A 114 -32.75 -4.35 -68.32
CA ALA A 114 -32.34 -3.23 -69.17
C ALA A 114 -31.45 -3.76 -70.32
N PRO A 115 -31.50 -3.15 -71.52
CA PRO A 115 -30.61 -3.51 -72.62
C PRO A 115 -29.15 -3.34 -72.18
N ALA A 116 -28.31 -4.32 -72.50
CA ALA A 116 -26.89 -4.25 -72.21
C ALA A 116 -26.28 -3.00 -72.88
N PRO A 117 -25.40 -2.25 -72.21
CA PRO A 117 -24.70 -1.14 -72.84
C PRO A 117 -23.93 -1.65 -74.08
N PRO A 118 -23.86 -0.87 -75.18
CA PRO A 118 -23.24 -1.31 -76.42
C PRO A 118 -21.77 -1.71 -76.21
N ALA A 119 -21.33 -2.79 -76.86
CA ALA A 119 -20.00 -3.38 -76.70
C ALA A 119 -18.83 -2.45 -77.09
N ALA A 120 -19.11 -1.36 -77.82
CA ALA A 120 -18.16 -0.34 -78.26
C ALA A 120 -18.29 0.99 -77.49
N ALA A 121 -18.75 0.96 -76.23
CA ALA A 121 -18.86 2.16 -75.41
C ALA A 121 -17.47 2.70 -75.02
N GLU A 122 -17.21 3.98 -75.30
CA GLU A 122 -16.05 4.73 -74.75
C GLU A 122 -16.09 4.84 -73.22
N LEU A 123 -17.27 4.62 -72.64
CA LEU A 123 -17.51 4.62 -71.20
C LEU A 123 -17.52 3.21 -70.64
N LEU A 124 -16.91 3.04 -69.48
CA LEU A 124 -17.03 1.85 -68.66
C LEU A 124 -18.45 1.86 -68.07
N LEU A 125 -19.32 0.98 -68.54
CA LEU A 125 -20.68 0.80 -68.03
C LEU A 125 -20.93 -0.69 -67.80
N ALA A 126 -21.56 -1.04 -66.68
CA ALA A 126 -22.03 -2.39 -66.41
C ALA A 126 -23.55 -2.47 -66.50
N PRO A 127 -24.12 -3.63 -66.87
CA PRO A 127 -25.55 -3.87 -66.77
C PRO A 127 -26.04 -3.63 -65.33
N VAL A 128 -27.13 -2.87 -65.18
CA VAL A 128 -27.79 -2.72 -63.89
C VAL A 128 -28.55 -4.00 -63.61
N THR A 129 -28.00 -4.85 -62.75
CA THR A 129 -28.65 -6.09 -62.31
C THR A 129 -29.52 -5.90 -61.09
N HIS A 130 -29.26 -4.85 -60.31
CA HIS A 130 -29.97 -4.55 -59.08
C HIS A 130 -30.23 -3.05 -58.93
N GLU A 131 -31.41 -2.71 -58.40
CA GLU A 131 -31.81 -1.37 -58.02
C GLU A 131 -31.84 -1.22 -56.50
N LEU A 132 -31.49 -0.03 -56.02
CA LEU A 132 -31.53 0.29 -54.60
C LEU A 132 -32.94 0.75 -54.21
N TRP A 133 -33.60 0.00 -53.34
CA TRP A 133 -34.72 0.49 -52.55
C TRP A 133 -34.20 1.01 -51.21
N MET A 134 -34.61 2.21 -50.80
CA MET A 134 -34.26 2.73 -49.47
C MET A 134 -35.32 3.70 -48.91
N GLN A 135 -35.44 3.71 -47.59
CA GLN A 135 -36.18 4.71 -46.83
C GLN A 135 -35.34 5.22 -45.65
N GLN A 136 -35.59 6.45 -45.21
CA GLN A 136 -34.89 7.08 -44.08
C GLN A 136 -35.88 7.62 -43.06
N HIS A 137 -35.49 7.63 -41.78
CA HIS A 137 -36.30 8.13 -40.67
C HIS A 137 -37.71 7.50 -40.58
N VAL A 138 -37.76 6.17 -40.65
CA VAL A 138 -39.00 5.39 -40.67
C VAL A 138 -39.46 5.09 -39.23
N PRO A 139 -40.70 5.44 -38.85
CA PRO A 139 -41.29 4.99 -37.58
C PRO A 139 -41.38 3.46 -37.56
N LEU A 140 -41.15 2.84 -36.39
CA LEU A 140 -41.10 1.37 -36.28
C LEU A 140 -42.34 0.65 -36.82
N ALA A 141 -43.53 1.21 -36.59
CA ALA A 141 -44.79 0.66 -37.09
C ALA A 141 -44.87 0.59 -38.62
N ASN A 142 -44.06 1.39 -39.32
CA ASN A 142 -44.07 1.53 -40.78
C ASN A 142 -42.85 0.86 -41.44
N SER A 143 -41.97 0.21 -40.68
CA SER A 143 -40.75 -0.40 -41.23
C SER A 143 -41.09 -1.60 -42.13
N ALA A 144 -40.47 -1.64 -43.31
CA ALA A 144 -40.59 -2.77 -44.22
C ALA A 144 -39.62 -3.93 -43.86
N MET A 145 -38.67 -3.71 -42.95
CA MET A 145 -37.68 -4.71 -42.54
C MET A 145 -37.88 -5.22 -41.11
N VAL A 146 -38.49 -4.44 -40.22
CA VAL A 146 -38.81 -4.82 -38.84
C VAL A 146 -40.25 -5.34 -38.79
N GLU A 147 -40.43 -6.52 -38.20
CA GLU A 147 -41.75 -7.11 -37.95
C GLU A 147 -42.28 -6.68 -36.58
N GLY A 148 -41.42 -6.69 -35.56
CA GLY A 148 -41.79 -6.35 -34.20
C GLY A 148 -40.59 -5.94 -33.35
N ALA A 149 -40.88 -5.20 -32.29
CA ALA A 149 -39.92 -4.78 -31.28
C ALA A 149 -40.54 -4.98 -29.90
N ALA A 150 -40.27 -6.11 -29.26
CA ALA A 150 -40.81 -6.44 -27.94
C ALA A 150 -39.83 -5.94 -26.86
N VAL A 151 -40.35 -5.25 -25.84
CA VAL A 151 -39.54 -4.82 -24.69
C VAL A 151 -39.50 -5.93 -23.66
N GLU A 152 -38.30 -6.41 -23.33
CA GLU A 152 -38.05 -7.49 -22.37
C GLU A 152 -37.09 -6.98 -21.28
N GLY A 153 -37.65 -6.57 -20.14
CA GLY A 153 -36.87 -5.92 -19.08
C GLY A 153 -36.20 -4.63 -19.57
N ASP A 154 -34.87 -4.58 -19.53
CA ASP A 154 -34.08 -3.43 -20.00
C ASP A 154 -33.72 -3.50 -21.50
N ASP A 155 -34.04 -4.60 -22.16
CA ASP A 155 -33.69 -4.84 -23.56
C ASP A 155 -34.90 -4.69 -24.49
N THR A 156 -34.62 -4.54 -25.78
CA THR A 156 -35.61 -4.69 -26.85
C THR A 156 -35.20 -5.87 -27.73
N LEU A 157 -36.11 -6.83 -27.92
CA LEU A 157 -35.97 -7.91 -28.90
C LEU A 157 -36.57 -7.46 -30.23
N VAL A 158 -35.73 -7.31 -31.24
CA VAL A 158 -36.12 -6.88 -32.59
C VAL A 158 -36.29 -8.12 -33.46
N THR A 159 -37.49 -8.36 -33.95
CA THR A 159 -37.78 -9.42 -34.93
C THR A 159 -37.84 -8.81 -36.33
N PHE A 160 -37.14 -9.45 -37.26
CA PHE A 160 -37.05 -8.98 -38.65
C PHE A 160 -38.07 -9.71 -39.52
N ARG A 161 -38.55 -9.03 -40.57
CA ARG A 161 -39.27 -9.66 -41.68
C ARG A 161 -38.30 -10.49 -42.53
N GLU A 162 -38.80 -11.17 -43.55
CA GLU A 162 -37.95 -11.86 -44.52
C GLU A 162 -37.18 -10.86 -45.41
N LEU A 163 -35.86 -10.84 -45.26
CA LEU A 163 -34.97 -9.91 -45.95
C LEU A 163 -34.23 -10.63 -47.08
N ARG A 164 -33.77 -9.88 -48.09
CA ARG A 164 -32.85 -10.37 -49.11
C ARG A 164 -31.39 -10.23 -48.67
N PRO A 165 -30.49 -11.14 -49.08
CA PRO A 165 -29.05 -10.90 -49.02
C PRO A 165 -28.69 -9.56 -49.67
N GLY A 166 -27.82 -8.77 -49.03
CA GLY A 166 -27.50 -7.40 -49.45
C GLY A 166 -28.39 -6.31 -48.83
N SER A 167 -29.19 -6.64 -47.80
CA SER A 167 -30.01 -5.67 -47.06
C SER A 167 -29.22 -5.00 -45.92
N VAL A 168 -29.50 -3.73 -45.67
CA VAL A 168 -28.95 -2.95 -44.56
C VAL A 168 -30.06 -2.23 -43.81
N LEU A 169 -30.04 -2.33 -42.49
CA LEU A 169 -30.96 -1.68 -41.57
C LEU A 169 -30.16 -0.91 -40.52
N VAL A 170 -30.58 0.31 -40.20
CA VAL A 170 -29.93 1.18 -39.21
C VAL A 170 -30.93 1.58 -38.16
N LEU A 171 -30.67 1.18 -36.92
CA LEU A 171 -31.55 1.33 -35.77
C LEU A 171 -30.99 2.36 -34.80
N ARG A 172 -31.87 3.20 -34.22
CA ARG A 172 -31.51 4.10 -33.11
C ARG A 172 -32.04 3.57 -31.80
N VAL A 173 -31.17 3.46 -30.81
CA VAL A 173 -31.52 2.94 -29.48
C VAL A 173 -31.14 3.97 -28.41
N ALA A 174 -32.01 4.13 -27.42
CA ALA A 174 -31.75 4.93 -26.23
C ALA A 174 -31.75 4.06 -24.97
N PRO A 175 -31.02 4.45 -23.91
CA PRO A 175 -31.10 3.74 -22.63
C PRO A 175 -32.53 3.84 -22.06
N PRO A 176 -32.96 2.87 -21.23
CA PRO A 176 -34.23 2.95 -20.52
C PRO A 176 -34.30 4.23 -19.65
N ALA A 177 -35.52 4.73 -19.37
CA ALA A 177 -35.70 5.99 -18.65
C ALA A 177 -34.99 6.02 -17.28
N ALA A 178 -35.03 4.90 -16.54
CA ALA A 178 -34.33 4.74 -15.27
C ALA A 178 -32.80 4.85 -15.42
N ALA A 179 -32.23 4.16 -16.41
CA ALA A 179 -30.80 4.24 -16.71
C ALA A 179 -30.40 5.64 -17.19
N ALA A 180 -31.24 6.30 -18.00
CA ALA A 180 -31.00 7.67 -18.46
C ALA A 180 -30.98 8.67 -17.29
N ALA A 181 -31.87 8.50 -16.31
CA ALA A 181 -31.86 9.28 -15.07
C ALA A 181 -30.59 9.02 -14.24
N ALA A 182 -30.24 7.75 -14.03
CA ALA A 182 -29.03 7.37 -13.33
C ALA A 182 -27.75 7.94 -13.98
N LEU A 183 -27.66 7.93 -15.32
CA LEU A 183 -26.54 8.52 -16.05
C LEU A 183 -26.41 10.04 -15.82
N ARG A 184 -27.54 10.77 -15.70
CA ARG A 184 -27.52 12.20 -15.36
C ARG A 184 -27.03 12.44 -13.93
N GLU A 185 -27.48 11.62 -12.98
CA GLU A 185 -27.01 11.68 -11.59
C GLU A 185 -25.51 11.39 -11.49
N LEU A 186 -25.02 10.34 -12.17
CA LEU A 186 -23.59 9.99 -12.22
C LEU A 186 -22.71 11.02 -12.93
N ALA A 187 -23.31 11.79 -13.85
CA ALA A 187 -22.66 12.89 -14.53
C ALA A 187 -22.58 14.17 -13.69
N ALA A 188 -23.31 14.25 -12.57
CA ALA A 188 -23.33 15.44 -11.73
C ALA A 188 -21.93 15.74 -11.15
N PRO A 189 -21.38 16.95 -11.33
CA PRO A 189 -20.07 17.32 -10.79
C PRO A 189 -19.98 17.20 -9.26
N ALA A 190 -21.11 17.37 -8.57
CA ALA A 190 -21.21 17.34 -7.11
C ALA A 190 -21.53 15.95 -6.53
N LEU A 191 -21.55 14.88 -7.34
CA LEU A 191 -21.93 13.52 -6.89
C LEU A 191 -21.20 13.08 -5.60
N LEU A 192 -19.89 13.34 -5.53
CA LEU A 192 -19.05 12.96 -4.38
C LEU A 192 -18.84 14.11 -3.38
N GLN A 193 -19.55 15.24 -3.53
CA GLN A 193 -19.44 16.37 -2.61
C GLN A 193 -19.89 16.01 -1.18
N PRO A 194 -21.03 15.31 -0.97
CA PRO A 194 -21.41 14.86 0.37
C PRO A 194 -20.38 13.93 1.00
N PHE A 195 -19.77 13.04 0.21
CA PHE A 195 -18.70 12.15 0.68
C PHE A 195 -17.47 12.98 1.09
N ARG A 196 -17.06 13.94 0.27
CA ARG A 196 -15.96 14.86 0.59
C ARG A 196 -16.21 15.64 1.88
N ASP A 197 -17.44 16.09 2.11
CA ASP A 197 -17.80 16.83 3.33
C ASP A 197 -17.79 15.93 4.56
N ALA A 198 -18.28 14.69 4.43
CA ALA A 198 -18.20 13.67 5.48
C ALA A 198 -16.76 13.26 5.83
N LEU A 199 -15.79 13.45 4.92
CA LEU A 199 -14.38 13.23 5.22
C LEU A 199 -13.75 14.34 6.07
N ARG A 200 -14.30 15.56 6.13
CA ARG A 200 -13.69 16.71 6.83
C ARG A 200 -13.50 16.53 8.35
N PRO A 201 -14.46 15.99 9.13
CA PRO A 201 -14.29 15.85 10.57
C PRO A 201 -13.39 14.67 10.98
N LEU A 202 -13.10 13.74 10.07
CA LEU A 202 -12.31 12.54 10.37
C LEU A 202 -10.85 12.87 10.67
N SER A 203 -10.24 12.18 11.61
CA SER A 203 -8.79 12.18 11.85
C SER A 203 -8.09 11.13 10.97
N LEU A 204 -6.76 11.06 11.08
CA LEU A 204 -5.99 10.00 10.42
C LEU A 204 -6.30 8.60 10.99
N VAL A 205 -6.80 8.50 12.22
CA VAL A 205 -7.21 7.23 12.83
C VAL A 205 -8.50 6.70 12.20
N GLU A 206 -9.53 7.53 12.00
CA GLU A 206 -10.74 7.04 11.30
C GLU A 206 -10.48 6.79 9.82
N LEU A 207 -9.55 7.52 9.20
CA LEU A 207 -9.14 7.27 7.82
C LEU A 207 -8.41 5.93 7.63
N ASN A 208 -7.81 5.35 8.67
CA ASN A 208 -7.32 3.96 8.65
C ASN A 208 -8.47 2.99 8.38
N ALA A 209 -9.53 3.05 9.17
CA ALA A 209 -10.69 2.17 9.03
C ALA A 209 -11.43 2.39 7.70
N LEU A 210 -11.50 3.64 7.22
CA LEU A 210 -12.13 3.97 5.95
C LEU A 210 -11.35 3.44 4.72
N LEU A 211 -10.02 3.57 4.73
CA LEU A 211 -9.18 3.21 3.58
C LEU A 211 -8.67 1.77 3.62
N TYR A 212 -8.22 1.29 4.77
CA TYR A 212 -7.35 0.11 4.87
C TYR A 212 -8.03 -1.01 5.65
N ARG A 213 -7.55 -1.30 6.86
CA ARG A 213 -7.80 -2.52 7.65
C ARG A 213 -7.58 -3.81 6.87
N CYS A 214 -6.53 -4.55 7.23
CA CYS A 214 -6.40 -5.91 6.74
C CYS A 214 -7.51 -6.80 7.32
N GLU A 215 -7.66 -8.01 6.80
CA GLU A 215 -8.72 -8.92 7.24
C GLU A 215 -8.71 -9.18 8.76
N ALA A 216 -7.54 -9.34 9.37
CA ALA A 216 -7.43 -9.56 10.81
C ALA A 216 -7.96 -8.37 11.63
N GLU A 217 -7.61 -7.14 11.24
CA GLU A 217 -8.09 -5.91 11.90
C GLU A 217 -9.61 -5.75 11.75
N GLU A 218 -10.13 -6.03 10.55
CA GLU A 218 -11.57 -5.92 10.29
C GLU A 218 -12.35 -6.99 11.07
N ARG A 219 -11.82 -8.22 11.18
CA ARG A 219 -12.42 -9.29 12.01
C ARG A 219 -12.42 -8.94 13.49
N ALA A 220 -11.35 -8.32 14.00
CA ALA A 220 -11.31 -7.84 15.39
C ALA A 220 -12.38 -6.77 15.67
N ALA A 221 -12.79 -6.01 14.65
CA ALA A 221 -13.90 -5.07 14.71
C ALA A 221 -15.28 -5.68 14.37
N GLY A 222 -15.40 -7.01 14.26
CA GLY A 222 -16.65 -7.71 13.99
C GLY A 222 -17.05 -7.76 12.50
N GLY A 223 -16.11 -7.59 11.58
CA GLY A 223 -16.31 -7.68 10.13
C GLY A 223 -15.42 -8.71 9.43
N GLY A 224 -15.08 -8.42 8.18
CA GLY A 224 -14.19 -9.23 7.35
C GLY A 224 -13.90 -8.53 6.02
N ALA A 225 -12.81 -8.91 5.37
CA ALA A 225 -12.50 -8.44 4.03
C ALA A 225 -13.46 -9.05 3.01
N TYR A 226 -13.86 -8.27 2.01
CA TYR A 226 -14.75 -8.77 0.95
C TYR A 226 -14.05 -9.82 0.08
N HIS A 227 -14.71 -10.93 -0.20
CA HIS A 227 -14.21 -11.96 -1.12
C HIS A 227 -14.83 -11.79 -2.51
N VAL A 228 -13.99 -11.52 -3.51
CA VAL A 228 -14.40 -11.45 -4.93
C VAL A 228 -14.32 -12.86 -5.53
N PRO A 229 -15.45 -13.46 -5.98
CA PRO A 229 -15.44 -14.76 -6.62
C PRO A 229 -14.47 -14.82 -7.81
N GLY A 230 -13.69 -15.90 -7.91
CA GLY A 230 -12.67 -16.06 -8.95
C GLY A 230 -11.40 -15.22 -8.79
N HIS A 231 -11.29 -14.43 -7.72
CA HIS A 231 -10.08 -13.65 -7.40
C HIS A 231 -9.56 -13.93 -5.98
N GLY A 232 -10.41 -13.80 -4.95
CA GLY A 232 -10.02 -13.95 -3.55
C GLY A 232 -10.45 -12.77 -2.68
N ALA A 233 -9.99 -12.76 -1.43
CA ALA A 233 -10.22 -11.66 -0.50
C ALA A 233 -9.48 -10.39 -0.92
N LEU A 234 -10.11 -9.23 -0.74
CA LEU A 234 -9.43 -7.95 -0.84
C LEU A 234 -8.34 -7.85 0.23
N VAL A 235 -7.16 -7.36 -0.15
CA VAL A 235 -6.02 -7.16 0.78
C VAL A 235 -6.41 -6.22 1.94
N TYR A 236 -7.24 -5.22 1.66
CA TYR A 236 -7.83 -4.32 2.62
C TYR A 236 -9.35 -4.35 2.51
N ALA A 237 -10.06 -4.33 3.64
CA ALA A 237 -11.51 -4.25 3.67
C ALA A 237 -12.03 -2.87 3.22
N GLY A 238 -11.24 -1.82 3.42
CA GLY A 238 -11.57 -0.45 3.07
C GLY A 238 -11.42 -0.11 1.59
N LEU A 239 -11.70 1.16 1.28
CA LEU A 239 -11.73 1.66 -0.09
C LEU A 239 -10.41 1.51 -0.86
N ALA A 240 -9.27 1.44 -0.18
CA ALA A 240 -7.98 1.22 -0.85
C ALA A 240 -7.86 -0.18 -1.44
N GLY A 241 -8.46 -1.20 -0.81
CA GLY A 241 -8.43 -2.58 -1.30
C GLY A 241 -9.19 -2.72 -2.62
N ALA A 242 -10.47 -2.30 -2.62
CA ALA A 242 -11.27 -2.27 -3.84
C ALA A 242 -10.68 -1.29 -4.88
N GLY A 243 -10.24 -0.11 -4.44
CA GLY A 243 -9.67 0.92 -5.31
C GLY A 243 -8.41 0.48 -6.06
N ALA A 244 -7.53 -0.29 -5.43
CA ALA A 244 -6.35 -0.85 -6.08
C ALA A 244 -6.71 -1.85 -7.19
N LEU A 245 -7.62 -2.78 -6.88
CA LEU A 245 -8.08 -3.78 -7.85
C LEU A 245 -8.83 -3.15 -9.04
N LEU A 246 -9.67 -2.15 -8.76
CA LEU A 246 -10.36 -1.37 -9.79
C LEU A 246 -9.38 -0.60 -10.69
N ALA A 247 -8.38 0.06 -10.10
CA ALA A 247 -7.39 0.83 -10.87
C ALA A 247 -6.57 -0.09 -11.79
N ASP A 248 -6.22 -1.28 -11.32
CA ASP A 248 -5.47 -2.27 -12.10
C ASP A 248 -6.31 -2.81 -13.28
N ALA A 249 -7.55 -3.23 -13.02
CA ALA A 249 -8.47 -3.68 -14.08
C ALA A 249 -8.76 -2.57 -15.11
N ALA A 250 -8.95 -1.32 -14.65
CA ALA A 250 -9.19 -0.17 -15.52
C ALA A 250 -7.96 0.17 -16.38
N ALA A 251 -6.75 0.12 -15.82
CA ALA A 251 -5.52 0.41 -16.55
C ALA A 251 -5.27 -0.58 -17.70
N ARG A 252 -5.73 -1.83 -17.55
CA ARG A 252 -5.65 -2.87 -18.59
C ARG A 252 -6.90 -2.98 -19.47
N GLN A 253 -7.92 -2.17 -19.21
CA GLN A 253 -9.24 -2.27 -19.84
C GLN A 253 -9.83 -3.71 -19.77
N ASP A 254 -9.55 -4.42 -18.68
CA ASP A 254 -9.86 -5.83 -18.53
C ASP A 254 -11.31 -6.03 -18.04
N LEU A 255 -12.24 -6.03 -18.98
CA LEU A 255 -13.64 -6.34 -18.71
C LEU A 255 -13.89 -7.84 -18.47
N ALA A 256 -12.89 -8.71 -18.69
CA ALA A 256 -12.95 -10.13 -18.39
C ALA A 256 -12.54 -10.43 -16.94
N HIS A 257 -11.90 -9.49 -16.25
CA HIS A 257 -11.47 -9.61 -14.86
C HIS A 257 -12.60 -10.13 -13.93
N PRO A 258 -12.32 -11.04 -12.97
CA PRO A 258 -13.35 -11.57 -12.07
C PRO A 258 -14.15 -10.49 -11.32
N LEU A 259 -13.50 -9.39 -10.91
CA LEU A 259 -14.18 -8.22 -10.34
C LEU A 259 -15.24 -7.63 -11.29
N ALA A 260 -14.94 -7.48 -12.58
CA ALA A 260 -15.89 -6.93 -13.54
C ALA A 260 -17.08 -7.89 -13.76
N GLN A 261 -16.82 -9.20 -13.79
CA GLN A 261 -17.88 -10.21 -13.82
C GLN A 261 -18.77 -10.14 -12.58
N HIS A 262 -18.15 -10.04 -11.40
CA HIS A 262 -18.84 -9.95 -10.12
C HIS A 262 -19.71 -8.69 -10.00
N LEU A 263 -19.19 -7.54 -10.44
CA LEU A 263 -19.94 -6.29 -10.50
C LEU A 263 -21.12 -6.34 -11.50
N ARG A 264 -21.05 -7.17 -12.54
CA ARG A 264 -22.20 -7.42 -13.43
C ARG A 264 -23.24 -8.33 -12.76
N ALA A 265 -22.80 -9.26 -11.93
CA ALA A 265 -23.67 -10.23 -11.28
C ALA A 265 -24.51 -9.63 -10.15
N GLY A 266 -24.01 -8.59 -9.46
CA GLY A 266 -24.79 -7.92 -8.42
C GLY A 266 -24.09 -6.76 -7.74
N ASP A 267 -24.83 -6.07 -6.87
CA ASP A 267 -24.41 -4.81 -6.24
C ASP A 267 -23.75 -5.02 -4.84
N TRP A 268 -23.46 -6.28 -4.48
CA TRP A 268 -22.98 -6.68 -3.15
C TRP A 268 -21.70 -5.96 -2.69
N LEU A 269 -20.78 -5.64 -3.62
CA LEU A 269 -19.57 -4.90 -3.26
C LEU A 269 -19.88 -3.44 -2.91
N ALA A 270 -20.84 -2.79 -3.60
CA ALA A 270 -21.30 -1.44 -3.23
C ALA A 270 -21.90 -1.45 -1.82
N GLU A 271 -22.79 -2.40 -1.57
CA GLU A 271 -23.47 -2.58 -0.29
C GLU A 271 -22.47 -2.87 0.83
N HIS A 272 -21.49 -3.75 0.59
CA HIS A 272 -20.45 -4.04 1.57
C HIS A 272 -19.59 -2.82 1.89
N LEU A 273 -19.10 -2.07 0.88
CA LEU A 273 -18.24 -0.90 1.10
C LEU A 273 -18.96 0.22 1.87
N ALA A 274 -20.24 0.47 1.59
CA ALA A 274 -21.02 1.46 2.32
C ALA A 274 -21.44 0.94 3.71
N GLY A 275 -21.93 -0.28 3.78
CA GLY A 275 -22.42 -0.93 4.99
C GLY A 275 -21.34 -1.13 6.03
N ARG A 276 -20.10 -1.47 5.63
CA ARG A 276 -19.00 -1.62 6.58
C ARG A 276 -18.69 -0.33 7.33
N LEU A 277 -18.74 0.81 6.64
CA LEU A 277 -18.47 2.13 7.22
C LEU A 277 -19.61 2.57 8.15
N ALA A 278 -20.85 2.18 7.85
CA ALA A 278 -22.02 2.54 8.67
C ALA A 278 -22.00 1.95 10.09
N ARG A 279 -21.24 0.87 10.30
CA ARG A 279 -21.07 0.21 11.61
C ARG A 279 -20.28 1.05 12.61
N GLU A 280 -19.40 1.91 12.13
CA GLU A 280 -18.63 2.80 12.99
C GLU A 280 -19.30 4.18 13.11
N PRO A 281 -19.61 4.66 14.32
CA PRO A 281 -20.30 5.94 14.50
C PRO A 281 -19.62 7.12 13.79
N ALA A 282 -18.30 7.19 13.84
CA ALA A 282 -17.53 8.27 13.19
C ALA A 282 -17.55 8.19 11.66
N LEU A 283 -17.73 7.00 11.07
CA LEU A 283 -17.71 6.77 9.63
C LEU A 283 -19.10 6.72 8.99
N ARG A 284 -20.17 6.75 9.81
CA ARG A 284 -21.55 6.61 9.33
C ARG A 284 -21.93 7.61 8.25
N ALA A 285 -21.55 8.87 8.42
CA ALA A 285 -21.81 9.91 7.42
C ALA A 285 -21.10 9.63 6.09
N ALA A 286 -19.84 9.16 6.14
CA ALA A 286 -19.08 8.80 4.95
C ALA A 286 -19.65 7.54 4.27
N GLY A 287 -20.04 6.53 5.05
CA GLY A 287 -20.72 5.33 4.53
C GLY A 287 -22.03 5.64 3.83
N GLY A 288 -22.89 6.46 4.46
CA GLY A 288 -24.16 6.89 3.87
C GLY A 288 -23.97 7.69 2.58
N ALA A 289 -23.01 8.64 2.58
CA ALA A 289 -22.70 9.43 1.38
C ALA A 289 -22.11 8.58 0.23
N LEU A 290 -21.28 7.58 0.55
CA LEU A 290 -20.75 6.64 -0.43
C LEU A 290 -21.87 5.78 -1.02
N GLY A 291 -22.74 5.23 -0.18
CA GLY A 291 -23.90 4.45 -0.61
C GLY A 291 -24.83 5.26 -1.53
N ALA A 292 -25.14 6.50 -1.16
CA ALA A 292 -25.94 7.41 -1.98
C ALA A 292 -25.27 7.71 -3.34
N ALA A 293 -23.96 7.88 -3.38
CA ALA A 293 -23.22 8.10 -4.63
C ALA A 293 -23.18 6.86 -5.53
N LEU A 294 -23.22 5.65 -4.95
CA LEU A 294 -23.24 4.37 -5.68
C LEU A 294 -24.64 3.93 -6.10
N ALA A 295 -25.70 4.39 -5.43
CA ALA A 295 -27.08 3.98 -5.70
C ALA A 295 -27.52 4.15 -7.17
N PRO A 296 -27.13 5.20 -7.92
CA PRO A 296 -27.44 5.29 -9.35
C PRO A 296 -26.79 4.20 -10.20
N VAL A 297 -25.63 3.66 -9.79
CA VAL A 297 -24.92 2.60 -10.53
C VAL A 297 -25.78 1.34 -10.63
N ALA A 298 -26.50 0.99 -9.57
CA ALA A 298 -27.40 -0.16 -9.51
C ALA A 298 -28.63 -0.04 -10.43
N ARG A 299 -28.90 1.14 -11.02
CA ARG A 299 -29.97 1.34 -12.03
C ARG A 299 -29.47 1.28 -13.47
N LEU A 300 -28.18 1.01 -13.69
CA LEU A 300 -27.61 0.86 -15.02
C LEU A 300 -27.78 -0.57 -15.54
N PRO A 301 -27.81 -0.75 -16.87
CA PRO A 301 -27.60 -2.06 -17.48
C PRO A 301 -26.31 -2.69 -16.96
N ARG A 302 -26.36 -4.00 -16.63
CA ARG A 302 -25.26 -4.68 -15.92
C ARG A 302 -23.91 -4.51 -16.61
N TYR A 303 -23.85 -4.59 -17.95
CA TYR A 303 -22.62 -4.44 -18.70
C TYR A 303 -21.90 -3.08 -18.49
N LEU A 304 -22.62 -2.02 -18.07
CA LEU A 304 -22.04 -0.71 -17.76
C LEU A 304 -21.55 -0.59 -16.32
N VAL A 305 -22.05 -1.42 -15.40
CA VAL A 305 -21.78 -1.30 -13.95
C VAL A 305 -20.28 -1.25 -13.63
N PRO A 306 -19.40 -2.11 -14.19
CA PRO A 306 -17.96 -2.06 -13.85
C PRO A 306 -17.31 -0.70 -14.10
N CYS A 307 -17.62 -0.05 -15.23
CA CYS A 307 -17.05 1.24 -15.60
C CYS A 307 -17.52 2.37 -14.67
N TYR A 308 -18.83 2.45 -14.40
CA TYR A 308 -19.37 3.51 -13.54
C TYR A 308 -19.08 3.26 -12.06
N PHE A 309 -18.99 2.00 -11.64
CA PHE A 309 -18.54 1.63 -10.31
C PHE A 309 -17.10 2.10 -10.06
N GLU A 310 -16.14 1.83 -10.97
CA GLU A 310 -14.77 2.36 -10.83
C GLU A 310 -14.78 3.88 -10.73
N ARG A 311 -15.54 4.55 -11.62
CA ARG A 311 -15.60 6.00 -11.64
C ARG A 311 -16.04 6.59 -10.31
N VAL A 312 -16.98 5.95 -9.60
CA VAL A 312 -17.48 6.41 -8.30
C VAL A 312 -16.60 5.92 -7.16
N ALA A 313 -16.46 4.61 -6.98
CA ALA A 313 -15.73 4.00 -5.86
C ALA A 313 -14.22 4.28 -5.94
N GLY A 314 -13.62 4.21 -7.12
CA GLY A 314 -12.22 4.57 -7.35
C GLY A 314 -11.96 6.06 -7.10
N ALA A 315 -12.89 6.95 -7.48
CA ALA A 315 -12.78 8.36 -7.14
C ALA A 315 -12.95 8.61 -5.63
N ALA A 316 -13.85 7.90 -4.95
CA ALA A 316 -14.01 7.97 -3.50
C ALA A 316 -12.72 7.53 -2.78
N ALA A 317 -12.10 6.42 -3.20
CA ALA A 317 -10.82 5.97 -2.66
C ALA A 317 -9.71 7.03 -2.85
N ARG A 318 -9.60 7.63 -4.04
CA ARG A 318 -8.65 8.72 -4.33
C ARG A 318 -8.93 9.97 -3.50
N LEU A 319 -10.20 10.32 -3.27
CA LEU A 319 -10.58 11.46 -2.41
C LEU A 319 -10.20 11.21 -0.95
N ALA A 320 -10.46 10.02 -0.43
CA ALA A 320 -10.10 9.64 0.93
C ALA A 320 -8.57 9.63 1.14
N ALA A 321 -7.79 9.10 0.20
CA ALA A 321 -6.33 9.16 0.26
C ALA A 321 -5.80 10.60 0.25
N ARG A 322 -6.38 11.48 -0.58
CA ARG A 322 -6.05 12.92 -0.58
C ARG A 322 -6.44 13.60 0.72
N ALA A 323 -7.57 13.22 1.32
CA ALA A 323 -8.02 13.75 2.61
C ALA A 323 -7.04 13.37 3.74
N ALA A 324 -6.50 12.14 3.72
CA ALA A 324 -5.44 11.74 4.65
C ALA A 324 -4.17 12.59 4.47
N LEU A 325 -3.68 12.70 3.23
CA LEU A 325 -2.48 13.48 2.93
C LEU A 325 -2.64 14.96 3.29
N ALA A 326 -3.82 15.54 3.10
CA ALA A 326 -4.10 16.93 3.44
C ALA A 326 -3.98 17.23 4.95
N ARG A 327 -4.13 16.22 5.81
CA ARG A 327 -3.98 16.34 7.28
C ARG A 327 -2.55 16.18 7.75
N MET A 328 -1.69 15.63 6.91
CA MET A 328 -0.28 15.44 7.25
C MET A 328 0.50 16.74 7.10
N SER A 329 1.71 16.78 7.62
CA SER A 329 2.61 17.94 7.61
C SER A 329 2.81 18.57 6.23
N ARG A 330 3.26 19.83 6.20
CA ARG A 330 3.61 20.54 4.96
C ARG A 330 4.64 19.77 4.12
N TRP A 331 5.56 19.07 4.78
CA TRP A 331 6.58 18.27 4.11
C TRP A 331 5.96 17.11 3.31
N VAL A 332 4.99 16.40 3.89
CA VAL A 332 4.28 15.33 3.17
C VAL A 332 3.44 15.91 2.01
N ARG A 333 2.70 17.00 2.26
CA ARG A 333 1.84 17.62 1.25
C ARG A 333 2.64 18.12 0.03
N GLY A 334 3.79 18.74 0.29
CA GLY A 334 4.71 19.23 -0.74
C GLY A 334 5.63 18.17 -1.35
N GLY A 335 5.62 16.93 -0.83
CA GLY A 335 6.47 15.85 -1.30
C GLY A 335 6.10 15.31 -2.69
N CYS A 336 6.93 14.42 -3.25
CA CYS A 336 6.64 13.75 -4.51
C CYS A 336 5.63 12.60 -4.34
N SER A 337 5.29 11.90 -5.43
CA SER A 337 4.41 10.72 -5.40
C SER A 337 4.90 9.65 -4.43
N LEU A 338 6.20 9.36 -4.43
CA LEU A 338 6.82 8.39 -3.53
C LEU A 338 6.68 8.81 -2.05
N THR A 339 6.98 10.08 -1.73
CA THR A 339 6.81 10.61 -0.36
C THR A 339 5.38 10.45 0.13
N ARG A 340 4.40 10.80 -0.71
CA ARG A 340 2.98 10.68 -0.35
C ARG A 340 2.55 9.21 -0.21
N ALA A 341 3.05 8.31 -1.06
CA ALA A 341 2.78 6.88 -0.93
C ALA A 341 3.32 6.31 0.39
N LEU A 342 4.57 6.64 0.74
CA LEU A 342 5.19 6.22 2.00
C LEU A 342 4.49 6.84 3.22
N ALA A 343 4.05 8.09 3.12
CA ALA A 343 3.29 8.72 4.21
C ALA A 343 1.93 8.05 4.44
N LEU A 344 1.27 7.53 3.39
CA LEU A 344 0.03 6.77 3.54
C LEU A 344 0.23 5.45 4.31
N THR A 345 1.44 4.88 4.36
CA THR A 345 1.76 3.74 5.22
C THR A 345 1.56 4.07 6.71
N SER A 346 1.73 5.34 7.13
CA SER A 346 1.35 5.78 8.49
C SER A 346 -0.13 5.50 8.78
N VAL A 347 -1.01 5.73 7.80
CA VAL A 347 -2.46 5.51 7.94
C VAL A 347 -2.79 4.03 7.86
N GLN A 348 -1.97 3.21 7.18
CA GLN A 348 -2.13 1.76 7.17
C GLN A 348 -1.80 1.16 8.55
N LEU A 349 -0.65 1.53 9.11
CA LEU A 349 -0.09 0.85 10.29
C LEU A 349 -0.61 1.40 11.63
N VAL A 350 -1.16 2.62 11.65
CA VAL A 350 -1.60 3.27 12.90
C VAL A 350 -3.11 3.49 12.86
N GLY A 351 -3.81 2.72 13.67
CA GLY A 351 -5.27 2.71 13.79
C GLY A 351 -5.70 2.18 15.15
N ALA A 352 -6.96 2.41 15.49
CA ALA A 352 -7.58 1.87 16.70
C ALA A 352 -8.11 0.45 16.38
N VAL A 353 -7.55 -0.57 17.06
CA VAL A 353 -7.85 -1.98 16.81
C VAL A 353 -8.23 -2.66 18.13
N PRO A 354 -9.44 -3.24 18.23
CA PRO A 354 -9.88 -3.92 19.44
C PRO A 354 -8.91 -5.04 19.88
N GLY A 355 -8.63 -5.11 21.18
CA GLY A 355 -7.77 -6.14 21.79
C GLY A 355 -6.27 -5.90 21.61
N ALA A 356 -5.85 -4.75 21.05
CA ALA A 356 -4.45 -4.37 20.90
C ALA A 356 -4.19 -3.02 21.57
N ASP A 357 -4.50 -2.96 22.86
CA ASP A 357 -4.58 -1.73 23.64
C ASP A 357 -3.20 -1.26 24.15
N LEU A 358 -3.10 0.06 24.37
CA LEU A 358 -2.04 0.63 25.22
C LEU A 358 -2.42 0.48 26.69
N PRO A 359 -1.44 0.47 27.61
CA PRO A 359 -1.70 0.69 29.02
C PRO A 359 -2.59 1.93 29.25
N PRO A 360 -3.53 1.90 30.22
CA PRO A 360 -4.37 3.05 30.49
C PRO A 360 -3.54 4.29 30.79
N ALA A 361 -3.91 5.42 30.18
CA ALA A 361 -3.27 6.70 30.45
C ALA A 361 -3.54 7.15 31.89
N SER A 362 -2.63 7.96 32.45
CA SER A 362 -2.86 8.58 33.76
C SER A 362 -4.16 9.41 33.75
N PRO A 363 -5.01 9.31 34.80
CA PRO A 363 -6.15 10.20 34.97
C PRO A 363 -5.78 11.69 35.05
N ALA A 364 -4.53 12.00 35.42
CA ALA A 364 -3.97 13.34 35.48
C ALA A 364 -3.35 13.82 34.15
N LEU A 365 -3.36 12.99 33.09
CA LEU A 365 -2.78 13.36 31.81
C LEU A 365 -3.51 14.56 31.18
N PRO A 366 -2.79 15.62 30.74
CA PRO A 366 -3.41 16.77 30.10
C PRO A 366 -3.93 16.41 28.69
N PRO A 367 -4.95 17.13 28.19
CA PRO A 367 -5.50 16.92 26.86
C PRO A 367 -4.49 17.27 25.75
N PRO A 368 -4.60 16.67 24.55
CA PRO A 368 -5.58 15.63 24.20
C PRO A 368 -5.21 14.26 24.80
N ARG A 369 -6.22 13.61 25.38
CA ARG A 369 -6.12 12.24 25.89
C ARG A 369 -6.30 11.24 24.75
N PRO A 370 -5.69 10.04 24.84
CA PRO A 370 -5.94 9.01 23.84
C PRO A 370 -7.45 8.67 23.80
N PRO A 371 -8.03 8.47 22.61
CA PRO A 371 -9.40 7.96 22.50
C PRO A 371 -9.46 6.52 23.01
N VAL A 372 -10.68 5.98 23.18
CA VAL A 372 -10.89 4.59 23.59
C VAL A 372 -11.64 3.85 22.47
N PRO A 373 -11.06 2.79 21.88
CA PRO A 373 -9.68 2.31 22.09
C PRO A 373 -8.62 3.28 21.51
N ALA A 374 -7.43 3.28 22.11
CA ALA A 374 -6.33 4.14 21.68
C ALA A 374 -5.75 3.64 20.35
N PRO A 375 -5.31 4.53 19.43
CA PRO A 375 -4.62 4.08 18.24
C PRO A 375 -3.25 3.50 18.59
N THR A 376 -2.94 2.36 18.00
CA THR A 376 -1.66 1.68 18.15
C THR A 376 -1.00 1.43 16.81
N LEU A 377 0.32 1.28 16.84
CA LEU A 377 1.16 1.05 15.68
C LEU A 377 1.39 -0.47 15.50
N SER A 378 1.00 -0.99 14.34
CA SER A 378 1.31 -2.36 13.90
C SER A 378 2.73 -2.45 13.35
N ALA A 379 3.48 -3.47 13.76
CA ALA A 379 4.80 -3.76 13.18
C ALA A 379 4.73 -4.18 11.70
N GLY A 380 3.58 -4.64 11.22
CA GLY A 380 3.38 -5.04 9.84
C GLY A 380 2.07 -5.79 9.62
N LEU A 381 1.44 -5.55 8.48
CA LEU A 381 0.20 -6.22 8.10
C LEU A 381 0.49 -7.38 7.13
N PRO A 382 -0.23 -8.52 7.20
CA PRO A 382 -1.32 -8.81 8.15
C PRO A 382 -0.85 -9.51 9.44
N HIS A 383 0.40 -10.00 9.50
CA HIS A 383 0.85 -10.93 10.55
C HIS A 383 0.96 -10.30 11.95
N PHE A 384 1.22 -9.00 12.03
CA PHE A 384 1.39 -8.25 13.29
C PHE A 384 0.29 -7.19 13.44
N ALA A 385 -0.95 -7.57 13.13
CA ALA A 385 -2.06 -6.63 13.02
C ALA A 385 -2.94 -6.54 14.28
N VAL A 386 -3.07 -7.62 15.07
CA VAL A 386 -4.07 -7.71 16.14
C VAL A 386 -3.51 -8.37 17.40
N GLY A 387 -4.23 -8.19 18.51
CA GLY A 387 -3.92 -8.84 19.79
C GLY A 387 -2.52 -8.52 20.30
N TYR A 388 -1.92 -9.51 20.98
CA TYR A 388 -0.58 -9.39 21.54
C TYR A 388 0.52 -9.22 20.45
N MET A 389 0.26 -9.63 19.21
CA MET A 389 1.20 -9.55 18.10
C MET A 389 1.26 -8.16 17.43
N ARG A 390 0.42 -7.20 17.82
CA ARG A 390 0.36 -5.90 17.13
C ARG A 390 1.52 -4.98 17.48
N CYS A 391 1.70 -4.75 18.78
CA CYS A 391 2.53 -3.67 19.31
C CYS A 391 3.90 -4.19 19.76
N TRP A 392 4.92 -3.87 18.97
CA TRP A 392 6.30 -4.20 19.29
C TRP A 392 7.11 -2.95 19.62
N GLY A 393 7.74 -2.88 20.79
CA GLY A 393 8.44 -1.69 21.27
C GLY A 393 9.58 -1.27 20.35
N ARG A 394 10.38 -2.24 19.91
CA ARG A 394 11.45 -2.01 18.93
C ARG A 394 10.92 -1.38 17.64
N ASP A 395 9.99 -2.05 16.97
CA ASP A 395 9.43 -1.60 15.69
C ASP A 395 8.74 -0.25 15.84
N THR A 396 7.98 -0.08 16.92
CA THR A 396 7.30 1.18 17.23
C THR A 396 8.26 2.34 17.30
N PHE A 397 9.36 2.24 18.05
CA PHE A 397 10.25 3.37 18.27
C PHE A 397 11.29 3.59 17.17
N ILE A 398 11.57 2.56 16.36
CA ILE A 398 12.28 2.74 15.09
C ILE A 398 11.38 3.51 14.10
N ALA A 399 10.11 3.12 13.97
CA ALA A 399 9.20 3.68 12.96
C ALA A 399 8.55 5.02 13.37
N LEU A 400 8.43 5.31 14.67
CA LEU A 400 7.73 6.49 15.21
C LEU A 400 8.16 7.81 14.56
N PRO A 401 9.46 8.11 14.39
CA PRO A 401 9.85 9.37 13.76
C PRO A 401 9.32 9.51 12.33
N GLY A 402 9.21 8.40 11.58
CA GLY A 402 8.83 8.42 10.17
C GLY A 402 7.37 8.29 9.90
N LEU A 403 6.68 7.47 10.68
CA LEU A 403 5.25 7.27 10.55
C LEU A 403 4.45 8.29 11.34
N LEU A 404 5.02 8.93 12.37
CA LEU A 404 4.27 9.82 13.25
C LEU A 404 4.83 11.24 13.31
N LEU A 405 6.13 11.45 13.52
CA LEU A 405 6.66 12.83 13.62
C LEU A 405 6.67 13.53 12.26
N LEU A 406 7.25 12.93 11.22
CA LEU A 406 7.28 13.54 9.88
C LEU A 406 5.89 13.82 9.30
N PRO A 407 4.89 12.92 9.44
CA PRO A 407 3.54 13.21 8.96
C PRO A 407 2.77 14.18 9.87
N GLY A 408 3.29 14.54 11.06
CA GLY A 408 2.65 15.49 11.98
C GLY A 408 1.63 14.88 12.95
N ARG A 409 1.71 13.57 13.20
CA ARG A 409 0.84 12.81 14.12
C ARG A 409 1.38 12.84 15.55
N HIS A 410 1.56 14.05 16.08
CA HIS A 410 2.26 14.26 17.36
C HIS A 410 1.46 13.69 18.54
N ALA A 411 0.12 13.76 18.51
CA ALA A 411 -0.72 13.22 19.57
C ALA A 411 -0.56 11.69 19.70
N GLU A 412 -0.61 10.96 18.58
CA GLU A 412 -0.40 9.51 18.59
C GLU A 412 1.03 9.14 19.00
N ALA A 413 2.04 9.89 18.56
CA ALA A 413 3.43 9.69 19.00
C ALA A 413 3.57 9.84 20.52
N ARG A 414 2.96 10.89 21.09
CA ARG A 414 2.93 11.14 22.53
C ARG A 414 2.29 9.99 23.30
N TRP A 415 1.13 9.51 22.84
CA TRP A 415 0.42 8.40 23.51
C TRP A 415 1.23 7.11 23.49
N LEU A 416 1.92 6.80 22.39
CA LEU A 416 2.80 5.63 22.31
C LEU A 416 4.01 5.76 23.25
N LEU A 417 4.66 6.92 23.30
CA LEU A 417 5.80 7.17 24.18
C LEU A 417 5.41 6.98 25.66
N LEU A 418 4.28 7.54 26.09
CA LEU A 418 3.76 7.40 27.45
C LEU A 418 3.25 5.99 27.74
N GLY A 419 2.53 5.38 26.79
CA GLY A 419 1.94 4.05 26.94
C GLY A 419 2.99 2.97 27.15
N PHE A 420 4.09 2.98 26.37
CA PHE A 420 5.19 2.04 26.63
C PHE A 420 5.93 2.37 27.92
N ALA A 421 6.13 3.64 28.26
CA ALA A 421 6.75 4.05 29.52
C ALA A 421 5.98 3.54 30.75
N ALA A 422 4.65 3.45 30.68
CA ALA A 422 3.83 2.85 31.73
C ALA A 422 4.20 1.39 32.01
N ALA A 423 4.67 0.67 30.99
CA ALA A 423 5.13 -0.72 31.07
C ALA A 423 6.65 -0.86 31.25
N ALA A 424 7.43 0.17 31.58
CA ALA A 424 8.86 -0.03 31.85
C ALA A 424 9.08 -0.92 33.09
N ARG A 425 10.05 -1.85 33.05
CA ARG A 425 10.40 -2.76 34.17
C ARG A 425 11.82 -3.29 34.01
N HIS A 426 12.53 -3.58 35.10
CA HIS A 426 13.92 -4.07 35.07
C HIS A 426 14.91 -3.12 34.35
N GLY A 427 14.55 -1.85 34.19
CA GLY A 427 15.31 -0.91 33.34
C GLY A 427 15.11 -1.11 31.84
N LEU A 428 14.11 -1.88 31.42
CA LEU A 428 13.78 -2.15 30.03
C LEU A 428 12.40 -1.62 29.66
N LEU A 429 12.17 -1.47 28.37
CA LEU A 429 10.84 -1.45 27.78
C LEU A 429 10.52 -2.80 27.16
N PRO A 430 9.23 -3.19 27.14
CA PRO A 430 8.86 -4.47 26.58
C PRO A 430 9.08 -4.50 25.06
N ASN A 431 9.51 -5.66 24.55
CA ASN A 431 9.51 -5.89 23.12
C ASN A 431 8.07 -6.11 22.63
N LEU A 432 7.32 -6.96 23.31
CA LEU A 432 5.92 -7.23 23.04
C LEU A 432 5.09 -6.56 24.14
N LEU A 433 4.20 -5.64 23.77
CA LEU A 433 3.48 -4.82 24.75
C LEU A 433 2.28 -5.53 25.38
N ASN A 434 1.38 -6.11 24.58
CA ASN A 434 0.17 -6.82 25.04
C ASN A 434 -0.59 -6.13 26.20
N GLY A 435 -0.99 -4.87 25.99
CA GLY A 435 -1.68 -4.05 27.02
C GLY A 435 -0.81 -3.64 28.22
N GLY A 436 0.49 -3.97 28.22
CA GLY A 436 1.47 -3.70 29.27
C GLY A 436 1.50 -4.77 30.37
N ALA A 437 0.34 -5.24 30.83
CA ALA A 437 0.29 -6.27 31.88
C ALA A 437 0.83 -7.63 31.40
N GLY A 438 0.56 -8.00 30.14
CA GLY A 438 1.05 -9.23 29.52
C GLY A 438 2.34 -9.04 28.71
N ALA A 439 3.11 -8.01 29.03
CA ALA A 439 4.28 -7.61 28.24
C ALA A 439 5.49 -8.53 28.47
N ARG A 440 6.33 -8.70 27.43
CA ARG A 440 7.59 -9.47 27.50
C ARG A 440 8.84 -8.59 27.40
N TYR A 441 9.84 -8.89 28.23
CA TYR A 441 11.06 -8.10 28.42
C TYR A 441 12.31 -8.87 27.97
N ASN A 442 12.23 -9.43 26.77
CA ASN A 442 13.28 -10.25 26.16
C ASN A 442 14.23 -9.46 25.22
N CYS A 443 14.01 -8.15 25.08
CA CYS A 443 14.85 -7.27 24.25
C CYS A 443 15.62 -6.27 25.10
N ARG A 444 16.82 -5.92 24.64
CA ARG A 444 17.71 -4.94 25.27
C ARG A 444 17.72 -3.60 24.54
N ASP A 445 17.16 -3.56 23.34
CA ASP A 445 17.27 -2.45 22.39
C ASP A 445 16.07 -1.51 22.40
N ALA A 446 14.85 -1.99 22.73
CA ALA A 446 13.64 -1.17 22.72
C ALA A 446 13.73 0.09 23.59
N ALA A 447 14.36 0.01 24.77
CA ALA A 447 14.55 1.17 25.65
C ALA A 447 15.43 2.26 25.00
N TRP A 448 16.48 1.86 24.27
CA TRP A 448 17.36 2.79 23.58
C TRP A 448 16.70 3.42 22.36
N TRP A 449 15.93 2.63 21.60
CA TRP A 449 15.11 3.15 20.51
C TRP A 449 14.04 4.13 21.00
N TRP A 450 13.41 3.82 22.12
CA TRP A 450 12.44 4.70 22.77
C TRP A 450 13.07 6.02 23.24
N LEU A 451 14.25 5.98 23.88
CA LEU A 451 14.98 7.21 24.25
C LEU A 451 15.31 8.06 23.01
N ARG A 452 15.68 7.42 21.90
CA ARG A 452 15.91 8.11 20.63
C ARG A 452 14.62 8.71 20.05
N ALA A 453 13.52 7.98 20.09
CA ALA A 453 12.21 8.46 19.67
C ALA A 453 11.73 9.64 20.53
N LEU A 454 11.92 9.56 21.85
CA LEU A 454 11.63 10.63 22.80
C LEU A 454 12.49 11.87 22.56
N GLN A 455 13.79 11.71 22.32
CA GLN A 455 14.67 12.79 21.91
C GLN A 455 14.09 13.49 20.67
N LEU A 456 13.81 12.72 19.61
CA LEU A 456 13.33 13.29 18.35
C LEU A 456 11.98 13.97 18.51
N TYR A 457 11.09 13.45 19.36
CA TYR A 457 9.85 14.12 19.74
C TYR A 457 10.14 15.48 20.38
N CYS A 458 10.98 15.53 21.42
CA CYS A 458 11.33 16.76 22.11
C CYS A 458 11.99 17.81 21.20
N ASP A 459 12.82 17.36 20.26
CA ASP A 459 13.57 18.23 19.34
C ASP A 459 12.69 18.79 18.20
N HIS A 460 11.65 18.07 17.75
CA HIS A 460 10.90 18.42 16.52
C HIS A 460 9.43 18.79 16.73
N VAL A 461 8.83 18.38 17.84
CA VAL A 461 7.46 18.75 18.17
C VAL A 461 7.46 20.11 18.85
N PRO A 462 6.60 21.07 18.44
CA PRO A 462 6.42 22.33 19.16
C PRO A 462 6.14 22.06 20.64
N ASP A 463 6.88 22.74 21.52
CA ASP A 463 6.84 22.53 22.98
C ASP A 463 7.07 21.07 23.41
N GLY A 464 7.75 20.28 22.58
CA GLY A 464 7.89 18.83 22.77
C GLY A 464 8.52 18.42 24.10
N TYR A 465 9.37 19.26 24.68
CA TYR A 465 9.99 19.01 26.00
C TYR A 465 8.98 18.97 27.16
N GLN A 466 7.76 19.50 27.00
CA GLN A 466 6.71 19.41 28.03
C GLN A 466 6.37 17.95 28.37
N ILE A 467 6.49 17.03 27.41
CA ILE A 467 6.21 15.60 27.60
C ILE A 467 7.01 14.98 28.76
N LEU A 468 8.21 15.51 29.05
CA LEU A 468 9.08 15.02 30.12
C LEU A 468 8.48 15.18 31.52
N ASN A 469 7.57 16.14 31.68
CA ASN A 469 6.88 16.40 32.94
C ASN A 469 5.51 15.72 33.02
N GLU A 470 5.05 15.09 31.95
CA GLU A 470 3.72 14.49 31.94
C GLU A 470 3.66 13.21 32.78
N PRO A 471 2.52 12.97 33.47
CA PRO A 471 2.37 11.82 34.34
C PRO A 471 2.25 10.53 33.53
N VAL A 472 3.10 9.57 33.86
CA VAL A 472 3.02 8.18 33.40
C VAL A 472 2.50 7.33 34.54
N SER A 473 1.35 6.70 34.33
CA SER A 473 0.79 5.73 35.29
C SER A 473 1.56 4.43 35.21
N ARG A 474 2.52 4.21 36.11
CA ARG A 474 3.35 3.01 36.11
C ARG A 474 2.52 1.79 36.43
N LEU A 475 2.54 0.79 35.53
CA LEU A 475 1.97 -0.52 35.81
C LEU A 475 2.78 -1.25 36.87
N PHE A 476 4.11 -1.13 36.83
CA PHE A 476 5.00 -1.84 37.74
C PHE A 476 5.82 -0.86 38.57
N PRO A 477 5.33 -0.44 39.77
CA PRO A 477 6.10 0.41 40.68
C PRO A 477 7.44 -0.19 41.09
N THR A 478 7.49 -1.52 41.21
CA THR A 478 8.72 -2.29 41.42
C THR A 478 8.75 -3.51 40.50
N ASP A 479 9.93 -4.09 40.29
CA ASP A 479 10.13 -5.24 39.40
C ASP A 479 9.26 -6.47 39.76
N GLU A 480 8.95 -6.63 41.05
CA GLU A 480 8.15 -7.76 41.57
C GLU A 480 6.68 -7.40 41.81
N SER A 481 6.29 -6.14 41.63
CA SER A 481 4.91 -5.71 41.86
C SER A 481 3.92 -6.30 40.85
N PRO A 482 2.65 -6.53 41.25
CA PRO A 482 1.56 -6.72 40.31
C PRO A 482 1.22 -5.41 39.58
N PRO A 483 0.50 -5.46 38.44
CA PRO A 483 0.04 -4.27 37.74
C PRO A 483 -0.78 -3.34 38.65
N ALA A 484 -0.33 -2.11 38.83
CA ALA A 484 -1.03 -1.07 39.60
C ALA A 484 -2.18 -0.44 38.78
N PRO A 485 -3.27 0.00 39.45
CA PRO A 485 -4.37 0.67 38.76
C PRO A 485 -3.96 2.08 38.28
N PRO A 486 -4.69 2.66 37.30
CA PRO A 486 -4.34 3.95 36.72
C PRO A 486 -4.30 5.07 37.78
N GLY A 487 -3.19 5.82 37.84
CA GLY A 487 -2.99 6.92 38.78
C GLY A 487 -2.38 6.54 40.13
N ALA A 488 -2.28 5.25 40.47
CA ALA A 488 -1.78 4.82 41.78
C ALA A 488 -0.25 4.96 41.94
N ALA A 489 0.48 4.97 40.83
CA ALA A 489 1.94 5.10 40.81
C ALA A 489 2.37 6.04 39.68
N ASP A 490 1.70 7.20 39.60
CA ASP A 490 2.07 8.23 38.63
C ASP A 490 3.45 8.80 38.94
N GLN A 491 4.30 8.87 37.91
CA GLN A 491 5.55 9.61 37.97
C GLN A 491 5.78 10.37 36.67
N PRO A 492 6.51 11.50 36.69
CA PRO A 492 6.86 12.23 35.48
C PRO A 492 7.65 11.34 34.51
N LEU A 493 7.42 11.52 33.21
CA LEU A 493 8.08 10.70 32.18
C LEU A 493 9.62 10.72 32.28
N GLN A 494 10.21 11.87 32.62
CA GLN A 494 11.65 11.98 32.82
C GLN A 494 12.19 11.08 33.93
N ASP A 495 11.40 10.73 34.94
CA ASP A 495 11.83 9.80 35.98
C ASP A 495 11.80 8.36 35.50
N VAL A 496 10.86 8.01 34.62
CA VAL A 496 10.86 6.69 33.98
C VAL A 496 12.12 6.54 33.11
N ALA A 497 12.45 7.58 32.33
CA ALA A 497 13.69 7.61 31.55
C ALA A 497 14.93 7.50 32.44
N GLN A 498 14.95 8.22 33.56
CA GLN A 498 16.04 8.17 34.52
C GLN A 498 16.17 6.79 35.20
N GLU A 499 15.06 6.16 35.56
CA GLU A 499 15.02 4.81 36.12
C GLU A 499 15.70 3.82 35.17
N ILE A 500 15.29 3.82 33.90
CA ILE A 500 15.88 2.98 32.84
C ILE A 500 17.39 3.17 32.77
N LEU A 501 17.87 4.42 32.67
CA LEU A 501 19.29 4.72 32.54
C LEU A 501 20.10 4.34 33.78
N ASN A 502 19.57 4.59 34.97
CA ASN A 502 20.20 4.18 36.23
C ASN A 502 20.30 2.66 36.35
N ARG A 503 19.25 1.92 36.00
CA ARG A 503 19.28 0.44 36.00
C ARG A 503 20.33 -0.10 35.03
N HIS A 504 20.41 0.45 33.81
CA HIS A 504 21.49 0.12 32.87
C HIS A 504 22.87 0.40 33.44
N PHE A 505 23.05 1.55 34.09
CA PHE A 505 24.33 1.93 34.70
C PHE A 505 24.71 1.04 35.91
N GLN A 506 23.71 0.63 36.70
CA GLN A 506 23.88 -0.27 37.84
C GLN A 506 24.26 -1.68 37.41
N GLY A 507 23.72 -2.12 36.27
CA GLY A 507 23.80 -3.50 35.82
C GLY A 507 22.70 -4.33 36.46
N VAL A 508 21.89 -4.98 35.63
CA VAL A 508 20.78 -5.83 36.06
C VAL A 508 20.93 -7.20 35.44
N VAL A 509 20.72 -8.23 36.27
CA VAL A 509 20.53 -9.60 35.82
C VAL A 509 19.21 -10.06 36.42
N PHE A 510 18.28 -10.47 35.58
CA PHE A 510 16.98 -10.98 36.02
C PHE A 510 16.57 -12.16 35.17
N ARG A 511 15.62 -12.94 35.68
CA ARG A 511 14.95 -14.01 34.94
C ARG A 511 13.58 -13.50 34.52
N GLU A 512 13.19 -13.71 33.25
CA GLU A 512 11.86 -13.31 32.79
C GLU A 512 10.76 -13.86 33.71
N ARG A 513 9.78 -12.99 34.04
CA ARG A 513 8.58 -13.39 34.79
C ARG A 513 7.85 -14.46 33.99
N ASP A 514 7.36 -15.49 34.68
CA ASP A 514 6.65 -16.63 34.08
C ASP A 514 7.50 -17.45 33.08
N ALA A 515 8.83 -17.41 33.23
CA ALA A 515 9.77 -18.17 32.41
C ALA A 515 9.40 -19.66 32.31
N GLY A 516 9.34 -20.14 31.07
CA GLY A 516 8.94 -21.49 30.72
C GLY A 516 8.19 -21.53 29.39
N ARG A 517 7.65 -22.70 29.04
CA ARG A 517 6.99 -22.94 27.74
C ARG A 517 5.73 -22.09 27.51
N GLY A 518 5.16 -21.51 28.57
CA GLY A 518 3.96 -20.67 28.49
C GLY A 518 4.22 -19.32 27.83
N ILE A 519 5.43 -18.76 27.97
CA ILE A 519 5.80 -17.49 27.34
C ILE A 519 6.72 -17.67 26.12
N ASP A 520 7.48 -18.76 26.06
CA ASP A 520 8.35 -19.09 24.92
C ASP A 520 8.49 -20.61 24.71
N ALA A 521 8.08 -21.11 23.55
CA ALA A 521 8.05 -22.55 23.27
C ALA A 521 9.43 -23.17 22.98
N HIS A 522 10.45 -22.36 22.69
CA HIS A 522 11.73 -22.83 22.19
C HIS A 522 12.92 -22.43 23.05
N MET A 523 12.85 -21.28 23.72
CA MET A 523 13.93 -20.74 24.54
C MET A 523 14.38 -21.72 25.63
N THR A 524 15.70 -21.77 25.87
CA THR A 524 16.29 -22.59 26.94
C THR A 524 16.20 -21.89 28.30
N GLU A 525 16.43 -22.64 29.38
CA GLU A 525 16.49 -22.10 30.74
C GLU A 525 17.45 -20.91 30.90
N ARG A 526 18.61 -20.98 30.23
CA ARG A 526 19.61 -19.91 30.22
C ARG A 526 19.15 -18.70 29.40
N GLY A 527 18.35 -18.93 28.36
CA GLY A 527 17.78 -17.89 27.50
C GLY A 527 16.76 -16.99 28.22
N PHE A 528 16.11 -17.49 29.29
CA PHE A 528 15.22 -16.66 30.12
C PHE A 528 15.96 -15.71 31.07
N THR A 529 17.26 -15.91 31.28
CA THR A 529 18.09 -14.99 32.05
C THR A 529 18.58 -13.88 31.14
N VAL A 530 18.19 -12.65 31.45
CA VAL A 530 18.57 -11.44 30.72
C VAL A 530 19.52 -10.63 31.57
N ALA A 531 20.65 -10.24 30.98
CA ALA A 531 21.63 -9.36 31.58
C ALA A 531 21.75 -8.06 30.79
N LEU A 532 21.93 -6.94 31.47
CA LEU A 532 22.24 -5.64 30.88
C LEU A 532 23.16 -4.86 31.81
N GLY A 533 24.00 -4.01 31.25
CA GLY A 533 24.92 -3.18 32.02
C GLY A 533 25.61 -2.12 31.18
N VAL A 534 26.45 -1.33 31.84
CA VAL A 534 27.36 -0.35 31.20
C VAL A 534 28.78 -0.67 31.63
N HIS A 535 29.67 -0.83 30.66
CA HIS A 535 31.06 -1.16 30.92
C HIS A 535 31.76 0.04 31.58
N PRO A 536 32.43 -0.13 32.74
CA PRO A 536 32.93 0.99 33.55
C PRO A 536 34.01 1.82 32.85
N GLU A 537 34.84 1.19 32.02
CA GLU A 537 35.91 1.90 31.30
C GLU A 537 35.40 2.60 30.03
N THR A 538 34.82 1.83 29.10
CA THR A 538 34.39 2.31 27.78
C THR A 538 33.08 3.09 27.82
N GLY A 539 32.23 2.89 28.84
CA GLY A 539 30.88 3.42 28.88
C GLY A 539 29.90 2.74 27.92
N PHE A 540 30.29 1.62 27.29
CA PHE A 540 29.43 0.92 26.33
C PHE A 540 28.31 0.15 27.07
N PRO A 541 27.05 0.26 26.63
CA PRO A 541 26.02 -0.68 27.03
C PRO A 541 26.37 -2.08 26.55
N PHE A 542 26.34 -3.05 27.45
CA PHE A 542 26.54 -4.47 27.16
C PHE A 542 25.39 -5.29 27.75
N GLY A 543 25.29 -6.56 27.36
CA GLY A 543 24.31 -7.48 27.94
C GLY A 543 23.96 -8.65 27.05
N GLY A 544 23.01 -9.45 27.51
CA GLY A 544 22.64 -10.72 26.90
C GLY A 544 23.63 -11.84 27.19
N ASN A 545 23.41 -12.97 26.54
CA ASN A 545 24.29 -14.14 26.47
C ASN A 545 24.07 -14.87 25.13
N ASP A 546 24.85 -15.92 24.89
CA ASP A 546 24.81 -16.78 23.70
C ASP A 546 23.49 -17.55 23.49
N ALA A 547 22.60 -17.57 24.49
CA ALA A 547 21.26 -18.15 24.43
C ALA A 547 20.14 -17.10 24.31
N ASN A 548 20.46 -15.79 24.28
CA ASN A 548 19.48 -14.73 24.10
C ASN A 548 19.41 -14.21 22.65
N ALA A 549 18.27 -13.60 22.33
CA ALA A 549 17.99 -12.90 21.09
C ALA A 549 17.59 -11.44 21.41
N GLY A 550 18.47 -10.72 22.12
CA GLY A 550 18.13 -9.43 22.75
C GLY A 550 18.18 -8.19 21.84
N THR A 551 18.50 -8.33 20.55
CA THR A 551 18.55 -7.23 19.57
C THR A 551 17.62 -7.54 18.40
N TRP A 552 17.34 -6.60 17.50
CA TRP A 552 16.44 -6.78 16.35
C TRP A 552 16.72 -8.00 15.46
N MET A 553 17.94 -8.52 15.44
CA MET A 553 18.26 -9.82 14.85
C MET A 553 17.94 -10.92 15.86
N ASP A 554 16.65 -11.19 16.08
CA ASP A 554 16.14 -11.95 17.24
C ASP A 554 15.59 -13.36 16.93
N LYS A 555 15.94 -13.96 15.79
CA LYS A 555 15.45 -15.30 15.47
C LYS A 555 15.94 -16.34 16.47
N MET A 556 15.02 -16.84 17.29
CA MET A 556 15.21 -18.03 18.12
C MET A 556 14.97 -19.29 17.28
N GLY A 557 15.96 -20.18 17.21
CA GLY A 557 15.83 -21.44 16.47
C GLY A 557 14.73 -22.34 17.04
N SER A 558 13.93 -22.94 16.16
CA SER A 558 12.77 -23.77 16.52
C SER A 558 12.83 -25.20 15.97
N SER A 559 13.66 -25.48 14.96
CA SER A 559 13.73 -26.80 14.31
C SER A 559 14.49 -27.83 15.16
N GLU A 560 13.84 -28.95 15.46
CA GLU A 560 14.46 -30.13 16.08
C GLU A 560 15.28 -30.92 15.07
N ALA A 561 14.78 -31.10 13.84
CA ALA A 561 15.44 -31.88 12.79
C ALA A 561 16.83 -31.34 12.43
N ALA A 562 16.99 -30.01 12.42
CA ALA A 562 18.27 -29.35 12.18
C ALA A 562 19.07 -29.07 13.48
N GLY A 563 18.63 -29.59 14.64
CA GLY A 563 19.31 -29.41 15.93
C GLY A 563 19.40 -27.94 16.36
N THR A 564 18.38 -27.14 16.03
CA THR A 564 18.39 -25.67 16.18
C THR A 564 17.56 -25.15 17.34
N ARG A 565 16.64 -25.97 17.85
CA ARG A 565 15.68 -25.57 18.89
C ARG A 565 16.38 -24.94 20.10
N GLY A 566 15.95 -23.73 20.45
CA GLY A 566 16.43 -22.98 21.60
C GLY A 566 17.82 -22.36 21.45
N ARG A 567 18.40 -22.39 20.24
CA ARG A 567 19.66 -21.72 19.92
C ARG A 567 19.36 -20.51 19.04
N PRO A 568 19.65 -19.27 19.49
CA PRO A 568 19.45 -18.09 18.66
C PRO A 568 20.34 -18.15 17.42
N ALA A 569 19.82 -17.69 16.29
CA ALA A 569 20.57 -17.62 15.04
C ALA A 569 21.69 -16.59 15.10
N THR A 570 21.43 -15.49 15.80
CA THR A 570 22.27 -14.30 15.85
C THR A 570 22.30 -13.73 17.27
N PRO A 571 22.87 -14.46 18.26
CA PRO A 571 23.12 -13.87 19.56
C PRO A 571 24.08 -12.69 19.38
N ARG A 572 23.60 -11.50 19.75
CA ARG A 572 24.36 -10.23 19.72
C ARG A 572 24.50 -9.71 21.13
N ASP A 573 25.07 -10.57 21.96
CA ASP A 573 25.46 -10.24 23.32
C ASP A 573 26.74 -9.41 23.35
N GLY A 574 27.09 -8.89 24.52
CA GLY A 574 28.10 -7.84 24.62
C GLY A 574 27.58 -6.49 24.11
N SER A 575 28.48 -5.69 23.52
CA SER A 575 28.22 -4.30 23.11
C SER A 575 27.89 -4.20 21.62
N ALA A 576 26.62 -4.32 21.26
CA ALA A 576 26.15 -4.13 19.88
C ALA A 576 26.35 -2.68 19.42
N VAL A 577 26.85 -2.48 18.19
CA VAL A 577 27.31 -1.17 17.69
C VAL A 577 26.23 -0.08 17.71
N GLU A 578 24.99 -0.43 17.38
CA GLU A 578 23.88 0.51 17.38
C GLU A 578 23.44 0.91 18.79
N LEU A 579 23.56 0.02 19.78
CA LEU A 579 23.23 0.34 21.18
C LEU A 579 24.23 1.30 21.78
N VAL A 580 25.51 1.14 21.45
CA VAL A 580 26.56 2.09 21.84
C VAL A 580 26.30 3.48 21.24
N ALA A 581 25.93 3.54 19.96
CA ALA A 581 25.58 4.80 19.30
C ALA A 581 24.31 5.45 19.87
N LEU A 582 23.28 4.67 20.17
CA LEU A 582 22.06 5.15 20.81
C LEU A 582 22.32 5.67 22.22
N ALA A 583 23.13 4.97 23.02
CA ALA A 583 23.50 5.44 24.36
C ALA A 583 24.31 6.73 24.33
N HIS A 584 25.25 6.86 23.38
CA HIS A 584 25.95 8.13 23.15
C HIS A 584 25.00 9.26 22.75
N ALA A 585 24.08 9.02 21.81
CA ALA A 585 23.09 10.00 21.40
C ALA A 585 22.19 10.44 22.57
N ALA A 586 21.74 9.49 23.39
CA ALA A 586 20.94 9.74 24.59
C ALA A 586 21.73 10.57 25.62
N ALA A 587 22.97 10.19 25.94
CA ALA A 587 23.80 10.94 26.88
C ALA A 587 24.06 12.37 26.40
N ARG A 588 24.41 12.57 25.12
CA ARG A 588 24.59 13.92 24.55
C ARG A 588 23.29 14.74 24.53
N TRP A 589 22.15 14.11 24.28
CA TRP A 589 20.85 14.78 24.35
C TRP A 589 20.51 15.22 25.77
N LEU A 590 20.62 14.31 26.74
CA LEU A 590 20.32 14.60 28.14
C LEU A 590 21.29 15.62 28.74
N GLN A 591 22.56 15.61 28.34
CA GLN A 591 23.51 16.67 28.67
C GLN A 591 22.98 18.05 28.27
N ARG A 592 22.53 18.21 27.01
CA ARG A 592 21.98 19.49 26.52
C ARG A 592 20.67 19.84 27.20
N ALA A 593 19.78 18.86 27.37
CA ALA A 593 18.48 19.05 28.01
C ALA A 593 18.65 19.50 29.47
N HIS A 594 19.57 18.88 30.21
CA HIS A 594 19.88 19.25 31.59
C HIS A 594 20.50 20.64 31.69
N ALA A 595 21.50 20.94 30.86
CA ALA A 595 22.12 22.27 30.82
C ALA A 595 21.12 23.39 30.49
N ALA A 596 20.06 23.07 29.73
CA ALA A 596 18.96 23.99 29.41
C ALA A 596 17.83 24.01 30.46
N GLY A 597 17.97 23.30 31.59
CA GLY A 597 16.94 23.21 32.64
C GLY A 597 15.69 22.41 32.25
N ARG A 598 15.73 21.66 31.15
CA ARG A 598 14.59 20.88 30.61
C ARG A 598 14.54 19.43 31.09
N TYR A 599 15.61 18.96 31.73
CA TYR A 599 15.71 17.62 32.31
C TYR A 599 16.40 17.72 33.67
N ARG A 600 15.77 17.26 34.75
CA ARG A 600 16.24 17.57 36.11
C ARG A 600 17.50 16.83 36.54
N HIS A 601 17.74 15.65 35.99
CA HIS A 601 18.83 14.77 36.46
C HIS A 601 20.15 15.12 35.76
N ALA A 602 21.23 15.24 36.52
CA ALA A 602 22.55 15.65 36.00
C ALA A 602 23.38 14.50 35.40
N GLY A 603 22.96 13.25 35.62
CA GLY A 603 23.71 12.06 35.24
C GLY A 603 23.07 10.77 35.73
N VAL A 604 23.87 9.71 35.79
CA VAL A 604 23.50 8.40 36.36
C VAL A 604 24.33 8.08 37.59
N ALA A 605 23.76 7.28 38.48
CA ALA A 605 24.44 6.84 39.70
C ALA A 605 24.16 5.37 40.03
N ARG A 606 25.17 4.73 40.61
CA ARG A 606 25.12 3.40 41.22
C ARG A 606 25.14 3.55 42.74
N PRO A 607 24.21 2.92 43.48
CA PRO A 607 24.22 2.97 44.93
C PRO A 607 25.37 2.13 45.53
N PRO A 608 25.71 2.31 46.82
CA PRO A 608 26.70 1.49 47.53
C PRO A 608 26.39 -0.03 47.43
N PRO A 609 27.41 -0.91 47.51
CA PRO A 609 28.82 -0.66 47.86
C PRO A 609 29.72 -0.24 46.68
N ALA A 610 29.28 -0.43 45.42
CA ALA A 610 30.02 -0.04 44.23
C ALA A 610 29.65 1.38 43.76
N ALA A 611 29.63 2.35 44.69
CA ALA A 611 29.13 3.69 44.40
C ALA A 611 29.94 4.37 43.29
N ALA A 612 29.24 4.78 42.22
CA ALA A 612 29.82 5.51 41.10
C ALA A 612 28.75 6.46 40.55
N ALA A 613 29.15 7.65 40.10
CA ALA A 613 28.24 8.58 39.45
C ALA A 613 28.93 9.22 38.25
N TRP A 614 28.24 9.25 37.12
CA TRP A 614 28.71 9.92 35.91
C TRP A 614 27.71 10.97 35.50
N THR A 615 28.20 12.18 35.25
CA THR A 615 27.44 13.18 34.49
C THR A 615 27.18 12.68 33.07
N TRP A 616 26.17 13.23 32.40
CA TRP A 616 25.90 12.91 31.00
C TRP A 616 27.10 13.16 30.07
N ALA A 617 27.86 14.22 30.33
CA ALA A 617 29.08 14.56 29.60
C ALA A 617 30.17 13.48 29.80
N GLN A 618 30.42 13.07 31.04
CA GLN A 618 31.39 12.02 31.35
C GLN A 618 31.05 10.68 30.68
N TRP A 619 29.77 10.31 30.65
CA TRP A 619 29.35 9.08 29.97
C TRP A 619 29.57 9.19 28.45
N ALA A 620 29.13 10.27 27.82
CA ALA A 620 29.31 10.47 26.38
C ALA A 620 30.80 10.47 25.97
N GLU A 621 31.65 11.19 26.71
CA GLU A 621 33.08 11.26 26.44
C GLU A 621 33.79 9.92 26.61
N ARG A 622 33.36 9.08 27.57
CA ARG A 622 33.89 7.71 27.70
C ARG A 622 33.62 6.92 26.43
N ILE A 623 32.40 6.97 25.92
CA ILE A 623 32.05 6.27 24.68
C ILE A 623 32.89 6.80 23.51
N GLU A 624 32.97 8.11 23.33
CA GLU A 624 33.73 8.76 22.25
C GLU A 624 35.21 8.34 22.23
N ARG A 625 35.87 8.35 23.40
CA ARG A 625 37.30 7.97 23.53
C ARG A 625 37.57 6.50 23.17
N HIS A 626 36.57 5.64 23.28
CA HIS A 626 36.72 4.19 23.13
C HIS A 626 36.10 3.64 21.85
N PHE A 627 35.16 4.35 21.21
CA PHE A 627 34.37 3.82 20.11
C PHE A 627 35.24 3.42 18.90
N GLU A 628 35.97 4.37 18.32
CA GLU A 628 36.79 4.14 17.13
C GLU A 628 37.78 2.99 17.34
N ARG A 629 38.56 3.02 18.43
CA ARG A 629 39.58 2.01 18.70
C ARG A 629 39.01 0.60 18.91
N SER A 630 37.78 0.49 19.39
CA SER A 630 37.15 -0.81 19.67
C SER A 630 36.44 -1.40 18.45
N PHE A 631 35.79 -0.55 17.65
CA PHE A 631 34.95 -0.99 16.54
C PHE A 631 35.62 -0.91 15.16
N TRP A 632 36.56 -0.01 14.92
CA TRP A 632 37.15 0.14 13.57
C TRP A 632 38.07 -1.03 13.20
N VAL A 633 37.91 -1.53 11.98
CA VAL A 633 38.80 -2.52 11.35
C VAL A 633 39.43 -1.86 10.11
N GLY A 634 40.70 -1.48 10.23
CA GLY A 634 41.46 -0.73 9.23
C GLY A 634 41.89 -1.57 8.01
N ALA A 635 42.53 -0.90 7.03
CA ALA A 635 43.04 -1.53 5.81
C ALA A 635 44.15 -2.56 6.07
N GLU A 636 44.95 -2.32 7.10
CA GLU A 636 46.06 -3.16 7.53
C GLU A 636 45.82 -3.65 8.96
N SER A 637 46.49 -4.74 9.33
CA SER A 637 46.43 -5.26 10.70
C SER A 637 47.16 -4.28 11.64
N GLY A 638 46.40 -3.63 12.52
CA GLY A 638 46.97 -2.66 13.47
C GLY A 638 47.43 -3.33 14.77
N ALA A 639 48.40 -2.71 15.47
CA ALA A 639 48.91 -3.18 16.76
C ALA A 639 47.86 -3.21 17.90
N GLY A 640 46.68 -2.59 17.70
CA GLY A 640 45.55 -2.61 18.64
C GLY A 640 44.42 -3.58 18.26
N GLU A 641 44.58 -4.37 17.19
CA GLU A 641 43.58 -5.35 16.76
C GLU A 641 43.68 -6.60 17.64
N ALA A 642 42.70 -6.83 18.52
CA ALA A 642 42.77 -7.90 19.53
C ALA A 642 42.72 -9.32 18.95
N ARG A 643 42.02 -9.52 17.82
CA ARG A 643 41.85 -10.83 17.16
C ARG A 643 41.95 -10.68 15.64
N PRO A 644 43.14 -10.37 15.10
CA PRO A 644 43.33 -10.18 13.66
C PRO A 644 43.08 -11.47 12.87
N ASP A 645 43.18 -12.63 13.54
CA ASP A 645 42.86 -13.95 13.01
C ASP A 645 41.37 -14.15 12.67
N LEU A 646 40.48 -13.34 13.26
CA LEU A 646 39.03 -13.43 13.04
C LEU A 646 38.52 -12.41 12.00
N VAL A 647 39.40 -11.62 11.41
CA VAL A 647 39.04 -10.53 10.49
C VAL A 647 38.84 -11.08 9.08
N HIS A 648 37.59 -11.24 8.67
CA HIS A 648 37.25 -11.62 7.30
C HIS A 648 37.26 -10.44 6.32
N ARG A 649 36.73 -9.29 6.74
CA ARG A 649 36.66 -8.05 5.94
C ARG A 649 37.34 -6.90 6.66
N ARG A 650 37.92 -6.00 5.87
CA ARG A 650 38.57 -4.77 6.32
C ARG A 650 37.82 -3.54 5.81
N LEU A 651 38.20 -2.37 6.33
CA LEU A 651 37.52 -1.10 6.07
C LEU A 651 36.05 -1.15 6.48
N MET A 652 35.80 -1.56 7.72
CA MET A 652 34.47 -1.71 8.30
C MET A 652 34.48 -1.37 9.78
N TYR A 653 33.29 -1.24 10.37
CA TYR A 653 33.11 -1.26 11.82
C TYR A 653 32.54 -2.61 12.23
N LYS A 654 33.09 -3.18 13.29
CA LYS A 654 32.61 -4.42 13.95
C LYS A 654 31.12 -4.33 14.26
N ASP A 655 30.45 -5.48 14.26
CA ASP A 655 29.02 -5.55 14.58
C ASP A 655 28.77 -5.44 16.09
N SER A 656 29.69 -5.97 16.89
CA SER A 656 29.69 -5.92 18.35
C SER A 656 31.12 -5.88 18.91
N VAL A 657 31.22 -5.64 20.21
CA VAL A 657 32.47 -5.79 20.97
C VAL A 657 32.18 -6.62 22.22
N GLY A 658 32.95 -7.68 22.41
CA GLY A 658 32.88 -8.55 23.58
C GLY A 658 31.70 -9.53 23.54
N ALA A 659 31.29 -9.97 22.35
CA ALA A 659 30.33 -11.05 22.23
C ALA A 659 30.90 -12.37 22.78
N SER A 660 30.05 -13.23 23.34
CA SER A 660 30.44 -14.56 23.84
C SER A 660 31.02 -15.44 22.73
N GLN A 661 30.64 -15.19 21.47
CA GLN A 661 31.22 -15.81 20.28
C GLN A 661 32.18 -14.80 19.62
N PRO A 662 33.51 -14.93 19.80
CA PRO A 662 34.45 -13.87 19.42
C PRO A 662 34.45 -13.51 17.92
N TRP A 663 34.12 -14.45 17.05
CA TRP A 663 34.03 -14.20 15.60
C TRP A 663 32.83 -13.32 15.22
N ALA A 664 31.77 -13.28 16.05
CA ALA A 664 30.56 -12.51 15.77
C ALA A 664 30.86 -10.99 15.76
N ASP A 665 31.78 -10.54 16.61
CA ASP A 665 32.25 -9.14 16.64
C ASP A 665 32.76 -8.69 15.25
N TYR A 666 33.46 -9.57 14.52
CA TYR A 666 34.15 -9.26 13.27
C TYR A 666 33.32 -9.54 12.01
N GLN A 667 32.05 -9.93 12.15
CA GLN A 667 31.17 -10.10 10.98
C GLN A 667 30.78 -8.76 10.37
N LEU A 668 30.87 -8.67 9.04
CA LEU A 668 30.39 -7.51 8.31
C LEU A 668 28.85 -7.53 8.24
N ARG A 669 28.21 -6.66 9.02
CA ARG A 669 26.74 -6.49 9.07
C ARG A 669 26.30 -5.06 8.78
N CYS A 670 25.01 -4.87 8.57
CA CYS A 670 24.42 -3.56 8.28
C CYS A 670 24.28 -2.63 9.50
N ASN A 671 24.47 -3.12 10.72
CA ASN A 671 24.14 -2.40 11.96
C ASN A 671 24.96 -1.14 12.20
N TYR A 672 26.23 -1.07 11.78
CA TYR A 672 27.01 0.16 11.94
C TYR A 672 26.49 1.30 11.06
N VAL A 673 25.76 1.02 9.97
CA VAL A 673 25.11 2.05 9.15
C VAL A 673 24.04 2.77 9.98
N VAL A 674 23.30 2.02 10.80
CA VAL A 674 22.33 2.55 11.75
C VAL A 674 23.05 3.39 12.82
N ALA A 675 24.14 2.88 13.38
CA ALA A 675 24.96 3.60 14.37
C ALA A 675 25.46 4.95 13.84
N MET A 676 25.98 4.98 12.59
CA MET A 676 26.41 6.21 11.91
C MET A 676 25.28 7.22 11.74
N ALA A 677 24.06 6.76 11.49
CA ALA A 677 22.94 7.63 11.27
C ALA A 677 22.35 8.19 12.58
N VAL A 678 22.41 7.42 13.66
CA VAL A 678 21.99 7.84 15.00
C VAL A 678 22.99 8.82 15.60
N SER A 679 24.28 8.52 15.50
CA SER A 679 25.34 9.27 16.16
C SER A 679 26.60 9.40 15.29
N PRO A 680 26.57 10.23 14.22
CA PRO A 680 27.68 10.37 13.30
C PRO A 680 28.96 10.93 13.94
N ALA A 681 28.85 11.63 15.07
CA ALA A 681 29.98 12.20 15.80
C ALA A 681 30.95 11.16 16.38
N LEU A 682 30.53 9.90 16.51
CA LEU A 682 31.40 8.81 16.96
C LEU A 682 32.42 8.37 15.91
N PHE A 683 32.21 8.74 14.65
CA PHE A 683 32.91 8.15 13.53
C PHE A 683 33.94 9.11 12.95
N HIS A 684 35.17 8.62 12.77
CA HIS A 684 36.17 9.34 11.99
C HIS A 684 35.74 9.41 10.52
N ALA A 685 35.69 10.61 9.95
CA ALA A 685 35.03 10.85 8.66
C ALA A 685 35.59 9.99 7.50
N ALA A 686 36.91 9.77 7.45
CA ALA A 686 37.54 8.94 6.42
C ALA A 686 37.19 7.46 6.60
N HIS A 687 37.21 6.96 7.84
CA HIS A 687 36.84 5.58 8.18
C HIS A 687 35.36 5.32 7.88
N ALA A 688 34.48 6.25 8.28
CA ALA A 688 33.06 6.19 7.99
C ALA A 688 32.78 6.08 6.49
N ARG A 689 33.45 6.91 5.67
CA ARG A 689 33.29 6.86 4.22
C ARG A 689 33.71 5.50 3.65
N ALA A 690 34.89 5.00 4.04
CA ALA A 690 35.39 3.70 3.62
C ALA A 690 34.44 2.56 4.01
N ALA A 691 33.96 2.54 5.25
CA ALA A 691 32.97 1.57 5.71
C ALA A 691 31.64 1.66 4.94
N LEU A 692 31.15 2.85 4.62
CA LEU A 692 29.93 3.01 3.82
C LEU A 692 30.15 2.63 2.35
N ASP A 693 31.36 2.73 1.81
CA ASP A 693 31.73 2.16 0.51
C ASP A 693 31.70 0.64 0.56
N THR A 694 32.25 0.03 1.63
CA THR A 694 32.16 -1.41 1.89
C THR A 694 30.70 -1.88 2.00
N ALA A 695 29.87 -1.22 2.83
CA ALA A 695 28.44 -1.53 2.95
C ALA A 695 27.70 -1.43 1.61
N ARG A 696 27.96 -0.35 0.84
CA ARG A 696 27.33 -0.14 -0.47
C ARG A 696 27.70 -1.25 -1.44
N ARG A 697 28.96 -1.70 -1.44
CA ARG A 697 29.46 -2.70 -2.39
C ARG A 697 28.97 -4.10 -2.05
N LEU A 698 28.96 -4.46 -0.77
CA LEU A 698 28.76 -5.85 -0.33
C LEU A 698 27.34 -6.11 0.20
N LEU A 699 26.78 -5.16 0.95
CA LEU A 699 25.51 -5.35 1.67
C LEU A 699 24.31 -4.73 0.95
N LEU A 700 24.46 -3.73 0.08
CA LEU A 700 23.32 -3.08 -0.56
C LEU A 700 22.68 -3.96 -1.65
N GLY A 701 21.43 -4.35 -1.43
CA GLY A 701 20.55 -4.98 -2.39
C GLY A 701 19.62 -3.99 -3.12
N PRO A 702 18.69 -4.49 -3.95
CA PRO A 702 17.82 -3.65 -4.77
C PRO A 702 16.80 -2.85 -3.96
N LEU A 703 16.31 -3.41 -2.85
CA LEU A 703 15.32 -2.79 -1.95
C LEU A 703 15.85 -2.55 -0.53
N GLY A 704 16.81 -3.34 -0.04
CA GLY A 704 17.42 -3.05 1.26
C GLY A 704 18.81 -3.66 1.46
N LEU A 705 19.28 -3.67 2.70
CA LEU A 705 20.60 -4.17 3.08
C LEU A 705 20.54 -5.63 3.51
N LYS A 706 21.50 -6.40 3.02
CA LYS A 706 21.80 -7.74 3.52
C LYS A 706 22.21 -7.66 4.99
N THR A 707 21.72 -8.59 5.80
CA THR A 707 21.99 -8.68 7.24
C THR A 707 23.41 -9.15 7.56
N LEU A 708 24.01 -9.88 6.62
CA LEU A 708 25.36 -10.45 6.71
C LEU A 708 26.03 -10.40 5.32
N ASP A 709 27.35 -10.36 5.32
CA ASP A 709 28.19 -10.45 4.13
C ASP A 709 27.95 -11.77 3.36
N PRO A 710 27.67 -11.72 2.05
CA PRO A 710 27.47 -12.92 1.23
C PRO A 710 28.61 -13.93 1.22
N ASP A 711 29.85 -13.48 1.45
CA ASP A 711 31.02 -14.37 1.48
C ASP A 711 31.25 -15.00 2.86
N ASP A 712 30.45 -14.64 3.88
CA ASP A 712 30.53 -15.23 5.21
C ASP A 712 30.04 -16.69 5.20
N TRP A 713 30.73 -17.60 5.90
CA TRP A 713 30.40 -19.03 5.94
C TRP A 713 29.00 -19.32 6.50
N ALA A 714 28.46 -18.40 7.32
CA ALA A 714 27.13 -18.47 7.90
C ALA A 714 26.05 -17.81 7.04
N TYR A 715 26.38 -17.22 5.88
CA TYR A 715 25.41 -16.54 5.04
C TYR A 715 24.40 -17.51 4.41
N ALA A 716 23.11 -17.23 4.62
CA ALA A 716 22.00 -17.78 3.86
C ALA A 716 21.10 -16.63 3.40
N GLY A 717 21.01 -16.44 2.08
CA GLY A 717 20.33 -15.30 1.47
C GLY A 717 18.80 -15.42 1.41
N ASP A 718 18.29 -16.64 1.56
CA ASP A 718 16.87 -16.96 1.43
C ASP A 718 16.27 -17.32 2.79
N TYR A 719 15.17 -16.66 3.15
CA TYR A 719 14.41 -16.95 4.37
C TYR A 719 13.16 -17.75 4.03
N ASP A 720 13.13 -19.00 4.51
CA ASP A 720 11.96 -19.89 4.46
C ASP A 720 11.63 -20.35 5.89
N ASN A 721 10.51 -19.87 6.42
CA ASN A 721 10.09 -20.17 7.79
C ASN A 721 9.49 -21.58 7.95
N ASP A 722 9.07 -22.21 6.84
CA ASP A 722 8.44 -23.53 6.84
C ASP A 722 9.43 -24.65 6.50
N ASN A 723 10.70 -24.30 6.27
CA ASN A 723 11.75 -25.25 5.96
C ASN A 723 12.01 -26.21 7.13
N ASN A 724 11.72 -27.49 6.90
CA ASN A 724 11.91 -28.57 7.86
C ASN A 724 13.06 -29.52 7.49
N SER A 725 14.07 -29.01 6.78
CA SER A 725 15.29 -29.77 6.48
C SER A 725 16.16 -29.99 7.72
N THR A 726 17.22 -30.78 7.55
CA THR A 726 18.24 -31.02 8.58
C THR A 726 19.39 -30.01 8.52
N ASP A 727 19.33 -29.01 7.64
CA ASP A 727 20.39 -28.01 7.48
C ASP A 727 20.36 -26.97 8.61
N PRO A 728 21.40 -26.90 9.47
CA PRO A 728 21.46 -25.95 10.56
C PRO A 728 21.64 -24.49 10.12
N LYS A 729 21.99 -24.21 8.85
CA LYS A 729 22.17 -22.84 8.32
C LYS A 729 20.85 -22.12 8.03
N VAL A 730 19.74 -22.85 7.92
CA VAL A 730 18.40 -22.28 7.69
C VAL A 730 17.90 -21.42 8.87
N ARG A 731 18.65 -21.38 9.99
CA ARG A 731 18.41 -20.46 11.10
C ARG A 731 18.54 -18.98 10.71
N VAL A 732 19.33 -18.66 9.68
CA VAL A 732 19.72 -17.28 9.38
C VAL A 732 18.58 -16.56 8.71
N THR A 733 17.97 -15.64 9.45
CA THR A 733 16.97 -14.71 8.95
C THR A 733 17.66 -13.57 8.20
N THR A 734 17.32 -13.43 6.93
CA THR A 734 17.65 -12.26 6.13
C THR A 734 16.55 -11.22 6.30
N THR A 735 16.50 -10.55 7.45
CA THR A 735 15.62 -9.39 7.62
C THR A 735 16.23 -8.20 6.88
N THR A 736 15.70 -7.90 5.70
CA THR A 736 16.20 -6.81 4.85
C THR A 736 15.77 -5.46 5.42
N ILE A 737 16.72 -4.58 5.80
CA ILE A 737 16.39 -3.18 6.14
C ILE A 737 16.43 -2.32 4.87
N THR A 738 15.34 -1.64 4.52
CA THR A 738 15.25 -0.77 3.34
C THR A 738 16.05 0.53 3.51
N ILE A 739 17.34 0.56 3.09
CA ILE A 739 18.27 1.69 3.39
C ILE A 739 18.90 2.31 2.11
N LYS A 740 18.37 2.02 0.90
CA LYS A 740 19.04 2.35 -0.37
C LYS A 740 19.44 3.82 -0.56
N ARG A 741 18.65 4.78 -0.09
CA ARG A 741 18.98 6.22 -0.15
C ARG A 741 19.80 6.71 1.04
N ILE A 742 19.74 6.04 2.19
CA ILE A 742 20.37 6.45 3.43
C ILE A 742 21.90 6.40 3.32
N ILE A 743 22.50 5.37 2.71
CA ILE A 743 23.99 5.32 2.56
C ILE A 743 24.51 6.53 1.78
N THR A 744 23.83 6.94 0.72
CA THR A 744 24.24 8.11 -0.09
C THR A 744 24.10 9.41 0.71
N ILE A 745 23.07 9.51 1.55
CA ILE A 745 22.79 10.67 2.40
C ILE A 745 23.78 10.74 3.57
N ILE A 746 24.10 9.61 4.21
CA ILE A 746 25.11 9.57 5.27
C ILE A 746 26.48 9.98 4.70
N LYS A 747 26.84 9.51 3.50
CA LYS A 747 28.09 9.94 2.84
C LYS A 747 28.14 11.45 2.61
N SER A 748 27.01 12.10 2.31
CA SER A 748 26.99 13.55 2.05
C SER A 748 27.23 14.37 3.32
N PHE A 749 26.85 13.87 4.50
CA PHE A 749 27.18 14.48 5.80
C PHE A 749 28.68 14.61 6.01
N PHE A 750 29.43 13.56 5.69
CA PHE A 750 30.89 13.54 5.76
C PHE A 750 31.56 14.26 4.58
N SER A 751 30.83 15.09 3.82
CA SER A 751 31.34 15.85 2.65
C SER A 751 31.17 17.37 2.74
N SER A 752 30.93 17.90 3.95
CA SER A 752 30.75 19.35 4.27
C SER A 752 29.64 20.11 3.53
N LYS A 753 28.84 19.47 2.67
CA LYS A 753 27.91 20.14 1.74
C LYS A 753 26.43 20.22 2.14
N TYR A 754 25.99 19.69 3.30
CA TYR A 754 24.56 19.66 3.65
C TYR A 754 24.23 20.09 5.09
N ASN A 755 23.10 20.78 5.23
CA ASN A 755 22.59 21.37 6.47
C ASN A 755 21.91 20.32 7.39
N LYS A 756 21.94 20.53 8.71
CA LYS A 756 21.54 19.55 9.75
C LYS A 756 20.06 19.16 9.72
N GLU A 757 19.18 20.02 9.22
CA GLU A 757 17.71 19.79 9.18
C GLU A 757 17.28 18.72 8.16
N THR A 758 18.12 18.40 7.17
CA THR A 758 17.81 17.40 6.15
C THR A 758 17.86 15.95 6.69
N TYR A 759 18.46 15.72 7.86
CA TYR A 759 18.85 14.38 8.33
C TYR A 759 17.72 13.58 8.98
N VAL A 760 16.81 14.24 9.69
CA VAL A 760 15.68 13.60 10.40
C VAL A 760 14.64 13.05 9.42
N VAL A 761 14.66 13.56 8.19
CA VAL A 761 13.70 13.26 7.13
C VAL A 761 13.94 11.92 6.42
N TYR A 762 15.13 11.31 6.55
CA TYR A 762 15.49 10.13 5.77
C TYR A 762 15.75 8.84 6.56
N MET A 763 16.00 8.94 7.87
CA MET A 763 16.09 7.79 8.81
C MET A 763 14.76 7.11 9.09
N THR A 764 13.70 7.77 8.64
CA THR A 764 12.27 7.54 8.84
C THR A 764 11.62 6.75 7.72
N PHE A 765 12.37 6.45 6.66
CA PHE A 765 11.96 5.48 5.65
C PHE A 765 12.50 4.11 6.05
N THR A 766 11.96 3.57 7.14
CA THR A 766 12.01 2.12 7.40
C THR A 766 10.93 1.42 6.61
#